data_AF-A0A497BEA4-F1
#
_entry.id   AF-A0A497BEA4-F1
#
_cell.length_a   1.000
_cell.length_b   1.000
_cell.length_c   1.000
_cell.angle_alpha   90.00
_cell.angle_beta   90.00
_cell.angle_gamma   90.00
#
_symmetry.space_group_name_H-M   'P 1'
#
loop_
_entity.id
_entity.type
_entity.pdbx_description
1 polymer ?
#
loop_
_entity_poly.entity_id
_entity_poly.type
_entity_poly.pdbx_seq_one_letter_code
_entity_poly.pdbx_strand_id
1 'polypeptide(L)'
;MDWDGRPQAVDYVPALHSPEGRGVRLRQLVQHPPREGPRAGRDTDRGPDGADALQGRGGLAPHVAAPYTEEHETEGQAGRHHPGGARGPRARPGEVPALGRPGKEAEVGAVAKQKGPSIDYPKDPNSPKRFIMQNHFRGRSTHGDIRFSLGPHAEGWTIMHAMPNAIKVPVVTLRQARELWRDQSVWKIDLKTGKIFPRKVQTTIQGRKRIVVRPGNLFAERKAAVVPNEWLDVEGVTPFPPDWPKTVLEWWDRWPAHVRAELRRKGWTPERARAVLEGEEEWEAPPKIPVGATRSFPGVFHKVEDGLWTPGARKPWFFEYFVERGRFFNGRLVFRFVRKAQKASWDALKAGDLAPDGSIVLPPGEGEGTLREPGYWLFMTLDDEDVIRPYVLSDEAIEDGWLPPPGVAALPQDFIRATPRSLRFWTMDREDALEARRELAVYFEELGWSRSKARSAAKALRPKAEARFRLVLQTFKKQFVIRWGPTTSIWWLLLRLPNKRLLVTLDNSPLVRDAVAGARQDPQGRWDRLWALRGSEEVEPGTALNPTKDTPSRITLLDEGPVDVLDERPGFLKLDFSGSDLRGPWILYEEEPGAGIFGFQRTELGPRVSKQARYVLHRHEVEGRVHWDVRMDLGAGPILEFSLSEDPLEAKDPIPATWLKQCLDRTWMEISEPATPRKVQGIWTKVTPLGEGSILRFRRGEDHLDLELDGILRGGFRLQRLNGSALLLRLEPVEKAFQVVHKADEKCIVYGVVLSPHGPDAQGDVIPPEEIEEAAHNFIAFGGAIGINHEGRPIAARPVESFIAPVDFEYVPGKPESKIRKGEWVLAVKVFDDAVWEKVRRGELTGFSIQGWARRQKLR
;
A
#
# COMPACT_ATOMS: atom_id res chain seq x y z
N MET A 1 -33.10 -18.13 -15.14
CA MET A 1 -34.41 -18.80 -15.22
C MET A 1 -34.49 -19.69 -14.02
N ASP A 2 -35.50 -19.50 -13.17
CA ASP A 2 -35.74 -20.36 -12.02
C ASP A 2 -36.85 -21.38 -12.33
N TRP A 3 -36.98 -22.38 -11.47
CA TRP A 3 -37.60 -23.68 -11.80
C TRP A 3 -39.08 -23.67 -12.19
N ASP A 4 -39.83 -22.58 -11.94
CA ASP A 4 -41.27 -22.49 -12.20
C ASP A 4 -41.66 -21.67 -13.45
N GLY A 5 -40.69 -21.30 -14.30
CA GLY A 5 -40.95 -20.99 -15.72
C GLY A 5 -41.87 -19.80 -16.04
N ARG A 6 -41.99 -18.80 -15.15
CA ARG A 6 -42.78 -17.57 -15.38
C ARG A 6 -41.90 -16.33 -15.55
N PRO A 7 -42.16 -15.46 -16.54
CA PRO A 7 -41.43 -14.20 -16.67
C PRO A 7 -41.97 -13.15 -15.69
N GLN A 8 -41.08 -12.28 -15.19
CA GLN A 8 -41.43 -10.95 -14.70
C GLN A 8 -40.77 -9.90 -15.58
N ALA A 9 -41.50 -8.82 -15.85
CA ALA A 9 -41.10 -7.77 -16.78
C ALA A 9 -40.03 -6.85 -16.16
N VAL A 10 -39.26 -6.20 -17.04
CA VAL A 10 -38.30 -5.16 -16.69
C VAL A 10 -38.83 -3.84 -17.26
N ASP A 11 -39.29 -2.94 -16.40
CA ASP A 11 -39.63 -1.56 -16.76
C ASP A 11 -38.55 -0.61 -16.21
N TYR A 12 -38.19 0.40 -17.01
CA TYR A 12 -37.04 1.28 -16.79
C TYR A 12 -37.33 2.69 -17.34
N VAL A 13 -36.50 3.69 -16.96
CA VAL A 13 -36.55 5.13 -17.36
C VAL A 13 -37.85 5.92 -17.04
N PRO A 14 -37.89 7.28 -17.11
CA PRO A 14 -36.84 8.27 -16.77
C PRO A 14 -37.34 9.53 -15.98
N ALA A 15 -36.43 10.19 -15.24
CA ALA A 15 -36.35 11.66 -15.07
C ALA A 15 -35.01 11.98 -14.37
N LEU A 16 -34.12 12.92 -14.73
CA LEU A 16 -34.16 14.26 -15.35
C LEU A 16 -34.45 15.45 -14.41
N HIS A 17 -33.34 16.03 -13.94
CA HIS A 17 -33.07 17.46 -13.71
C HIS A 17 -33.54 18.16 -12.41
N SER A 18 -32.73 19.17 -12.04
CA SER A 18 -32.85 20.12 -10.92
C SER A 18 -33.25 21.51 -11.47
N PRO A 19 -33.50 22.60 -10.70
CA PRO A 19 -32.45 23.23 -9.85
C PRO A 19 -32.92 24.10 -8.63
N GLU A 20 -31.93 24.66 -7.90
CA GLU A 20 -31.99 25.81 -6.93
C GLU A 20 -32.83 25.67 -5.62
N GLY A 21 -32.54 26.39 -4.52
CA GLY A 21 -31.34 27.20 -4.20
C GLY A 21 -31.43 28.07 -2.92
N ARG A 22 -30.55 27.79 -1.93
CA ARG A 22 -30.07 28.67 -0.81
C ARG A 22 -31.06 29.15 0.28
N GLY A 23 -30.58 29.14 1.54
CA GLY A 23 -31.19 29.89 2.66
C GLY A 23 -30.37 29.74 3.97
N VAL A 24 -29.90 30.85 4.57
CA VAL A 24 -28.97 30.85 5.73
C VAL A 24 -29.47 31.76 6.85
N ARG A 25 -29.35 31.34 8.12
CA ARG A 25 -29.17 32.25 9.27
C ARG A 25 -28.27 31.63 10.37
N LEU A 26 -27.15 32.31 10.67
CA LEU A 26 -26.40 32.20 11.92
C LEU A 26 -26.85 33.31 12.89
N ARG A 27 -26.63 33.14 14.20
CA ARG A 27 -26.73 34.22 15.19
C ARG A 27 -25.34 34.65 15.66
N GLN A 28 -25.19 35.94 15.96
CA GLN A 28 -23.94 36.58 16.41
C GLN A 28 -23.88 36.71 17.93
N LEU A 29 -22.66 36.81 18.47
CA LEU A 29 -22.26 37.57 19.67
C LEU A 29 -20.72 37.78 19.55
N VAL A 30 -20.25 38.87 18.93
CA VAL A 30 -19.89 40.16 19.56
C VAL A 30 -18.61 40.09 20.41
N GLN A 31 -17.49 40.59 19.86
CA GLN A 31 -16.40 41.28 20.59
C GLN A 31 -15.69 42.30 19.67
N HIS A 32 -15.31 43.46 20.23
CA HIS A 32 -14.56 44.58 19.63
C HIS A 32 -14.13 45.54 20.76
N PRO A 33 -13.15 46.45 20.59
CA PRO A 33 -12.02 46.48 19.65
C PRO A 33 -10.67 46.68 20.42
N PRO A 34 -9.58 47.06 19.73
CA PRO A 34 -8.93 48.33 20.10
C PRO A 34 -8.68 49.27 18.91
N ARG A 35 -8.21 50.51 19.17
CA ARG A 35 -8.02 51.61 18.20
C ARG A 35 -6.62 52.23 18.33
N GLU A 36 -6.10 52.73 17.18
CA GLU A 36 -5.12 53.84 17.02
C GLU A 36 -3.75 53.69 17.71
N GLY A 37 -2.58 54.05 17.15
CA GLY A 37 -2.13 54.64 15.87
C GLY A 37 -0.60 54.93 16.00
N PRO A 38 0.03 55.88 15.26
CA PRO A 38 -0.35 56.53 14.00
C PRO A 38 0.84 56.77 12.99
N ARG A 39 0.56 57.41 11.83
CA ARG A 39 1.50 58.13 10.91
C ARG A 39 2.51 57.25 10.10
N ALA A 40 2.93 57.59 8.88
CA ALA A 40 2.54 58.60 7.87
C ALA A 40 3.01 58.11 6.47
N GLY A 41 2.61 58.64 5.30
CA GLY A 41 1.64 59.69 4.94
C GLY A 41 1.92 60.22 3.51
N ARG A 42 1.05 61.10 2.96
CA ARG A 42 1.13 61.77 1.63
C ARG A 42 0.92 60.86 0.40
N ASP A 43 0.55 61.32 -0.80
CA ASP A 43 -0.12 62.52 -1.40
C ASP A 43 -0.44 62.09 -2.87
N THR A 44 -1.42 62.51 -3.69
CA THR A 44 -2.64 63.37 -3.62
C THR A 44 -3.46 63.16 -4.92
N ASP A 45 -4.77 63.45 -4.93
CA ASP A 45 -5.67 63.64 -6.11
C ASP A 45 -5.95 62.42 -7.04
N ARG A 46 -7.08 62.29 -7.78
CA ARG A 46 -8.31 63.10 -7.94
C ARG A 46 -9.49 62.19 -8.36
N GLY A 47 -10.75 62.60 -8.11
CA GLY A 47 -11.96 62.04 -8.75
C GLY A 47 -12.48 62.96 -9.89
N PRO A 48 -13.79 63.00 -10.21
CA PRO A 48 -14.92 62.23 -9.64
C PRO A 48 -15.98 61.79 -10.71
N ASP A 49 -17.23 61.60 -10.27
CA ASP A 49 -18.52 61.60 -11.02
C ASP A 49 -18.91 60.39 -11.92
N GLY A 50 -20.16 59.92 -11.95
CA GLY A 50 -21.31 60.20 -11.05
C GLY A 50 -22.70 59.91 -11.65
N ALA A 51 -23.68 59.52 -10.79
CA ALA A 51 -25.15 59.54 -11.01
C ALA A 51 -25.73 58.69 -12.19
N ASP A 52 -27.04 58.41 -12.39
CA ASP A 52 -28.28 58.31 -11.59
C ASP A 52 -29.33 57.58 -12.48
N ALA A 53 -30.51 57.05 -12.07
CA ALA A 53 -31.13 56.61 -10.81
C ALA A 53 -32.48 55.91 -11.16
N LEU A 54 -33.55 56.12 -10.36
CA LEU A 54 -34.98 55.82 -10.63
C LEU A 54 -35.40 54.32 -10.63
N GLN A 55 -36.15 53.81 -9.64
CA GLN A 55 -37.60 53.93 -9.32
C GLN A 55 -38.52 52.94 -10.12
N GLY A 56 -39.53 52.27 -9.54
CA GLY A 56 -39.95 52.15 -8.12
C GLY A 56 -41.42 51.67 -7.93
N ARG A 57 -41.89 51.54 -6.66
CA ARG A 57 -43.29 51.25 -6.19
C ARG A 57 -43.78 49.79 -6.42
N GLY A 58 -44.70 49.17 -5.65
CA GLY A 58 -45.49 49.51 -4.43
C GLY A 58 -46.96 49.02 -4.53
N GLY A 59 -47.72 48.55 -3.52
CA GLY A 59 -47.54 48.30 -2.07
C GLY A 59 -48.89 47.92 -1.36
N LEU A 60 -48.92 47.75 -0.01
CA LEU A 60 -50.10 47.50 0.90
C LEU A 60 -50.70 46.04 0.87
N ALA A 61 -51.16 45.33 1.94
CA ALA A 61 -51.65 45.54 3.34
C ALA A 61 -53.20 45.66 3.49
N PRO A 62 -53.88 45.47 4.67
CA PRO A 62 -53.55 44.90 6.02
C PRO A 62 -54.69 44.01 6.68
N HIS A 63 -54.72 43.88 8.04
CA HIS A 63 -55.82 43.46 8.98
C HIS A 63 -56.06 41.96 9.35
N VAL A 64 -56.70 41.54 10.49
CA VAL A 64 -56.62 41.91 11.95
C VAL A 64 -57.46 40.91 12.83
N ALA A 65 -57.17 40.79 14.14
CA ALA A 65 -57.99 40.19 15.26
C ALA A 65 -58.01 38.65 15.53
N ALA A 66 -58.58 38.28 16.70
CA ALA A 66 -58.74 36.95 17.37
C ALA A 66 -60.16 36.90 18.05
N PRO A 67 -60.53 36.16 19.15
CA PRO A 67 -59.89 35.13 20.02
C PRO A 67 -60.84 33.94 20.48
N TYR A 68 -60.56 33.25 21.62
CA TYR A 68 -61.39 32.27 22.43
C TYR A 68 -61.59 30.81 21.90
N THR A 69 -61.76 29.71 22.68
CA THR A 69 -61.40 29.30 24.09
C THR A 69 -61.52 27.75 24.32
N GLU A 70 -61.06 27.23 25.48
CA GLU A 70 -61.58 26.05 26.27
C GLU A 70 -61.54 24.62 25.60
N GLU A 71 -61.63 23.41 26.21
CA GLU A 71 -61.53 22.77 27.57
C GLU A 71 -61.40 21.22 27.34
N HIS A 72 -61.33 20.21 28.26
CA HIS A 72 -61.33 20.01 29.74
C HIS A 72 -60.57 18.67 30.07
N GLU A 73 -60.05 18.53 31.31
CA GLU A 73 -59.74 17.39 32.24
C GLU A 73 -59.94 15.85 31.88
N THR A 74 -59.68 14.79 32.71
CA THR A 74 -59.49 14.60 34.19
C THR A 74 -58.74 13.28 34.56
N GLU A 75 -58.11 13.22 35.76
CA GLU A 75 -57.87 12.06 36.69
C GLU A 75 -57.19 10.71 36.26
N GLY A 76 -56.56 9.90 37.15
CA GLY A 76 -56.21 10.11 38.59
C GLY A 76 -55.58 8.88 39.33
N GLN A 77 -54.76 9.15 40.39
CA GLN A 77 -54.38 8.35 41.60
C GLN A 77 -53.80 6.89 41.47
N ALA A 78 -52.55 6.61 41.91
CA ALA A 78 -52.09 6.10 43.24
C ALA A 78 -52.20 4.56 43.49
N GLY A 79 -51.32 3.83 44.22
CA GLY A 79 -50.03 4.13 44.89
C GLY A 79 -49.53 2.95 45.79
N ARG A 80 -48.45 3.18 46.58
CA ARG A 80 -47.93 2.39 47.75
C ARG A 80 -47.11 1.07 47.59
N HIS A 81 -45.87 1.12 48.13
CA HIS A 81 -45.11 0.17 49.00
C HIS A 81 -44.73 -1.30 48.64
N HIS A 82 -43.48 -1.62 49.02
CA HIS A 82 -42.79 -2.91 49.28
C HIS A 82 -43.46 -3.82 50.37
N PRO A 83 -43.00 -5.07 50.69
CA PRO A 83 -41.69 -5.71 50.38
C PRO A 83 -41.64 -7.24 50.04
N GLY A 84 -40.44 -7.69 49.58
CA GLY A 84 -39.86 -9.01 49.94
C GLY A 84 -40.09 -10.21 49.00
N GLY A 85 -39.35 -11.33 49.20
CA GLY A 85 -39.78 -12.63 48.62
C GLY A 85 -38.75 -13.79 48.49
N ALA A 86 -37.54 -13.55 47.98
CA ALA A 86 -36.46 -14.54 47.79
C ALA A 86 -36.71 -15.74 46.83
N ARG A 87 -35.64 -16.55 46.62
CA ARG A 87 -35.55 -17.83 45.87
C ARG A 87 -35.75 -17.75 44.34
N GLY A 88 -34.67 -17.98 43.59
CA GLY A 88 -34.73 -18.33 42.15
C GLY A 88 -34.41 -19.81 41.90
N PRO A 89 -34.64 -20.31 40.67
CA PRO A 89 -33.77 -21.35 40.12
C PRO A 89 -33.35 -21.15 38.64
N ARG A 90 -32.09 -21.49 38.37
CA ARG A 90 -31.51 -22.06 37.13
C ARG A 90 -32.20 -21.79 35.76
N ALA A 91 -31.68 -20.76 35.09
CA ALA A 91 -31.24 -20.71 33.68
C ALA A 91 -31.69 -21.78 32.66
N ARG A 92 -32.17 -21.30 31.49
CA ARG A 92 -31.76 -21.70 30.11
C ARG A 92 -32.21 -20.63 29.08
N PRO A 93 -31.88 -20.70 27.76
CA PRO A 93 -31.20 -19.55 27.14
C PRO A 93 -31.91 -18.90 25.95
N GLY A 94 -31.39 -17.72 25.57
CA GLY A 94 -31.55 -17.12 24.24
C GLY A 94 -32.61 -16.02 24.15
N GLU A 95 -32.16 -14.78 23.95
CA GLU A 95 -32.54 -13.93 22.80
C GLU A 95 -31.70 -12.65 22.79
N VAL A 96 -31.70 -11.92 21.67
CA VAL A 96 -30.84 -10.74 21.44
C VAL A 96 -31.70 -9.48 21.26
N PRO A 97 -31.48 -8.42 22.04
CA PRO A 97 -31.90 -7.06 21.69
C PRO A 97 -30.71 -6.23 21.21
N ALA A 98 -30.89 -5.50 20.11
CA ALA A 98 -29.89 -4.58 19.58
C ALA A 98 -30.15 -3.11 19.99
N LEU A 99 -29.10 -2.30 19.89
CA LEU A 99 -29.13 -0.83 19.72
C LEU A 99 -29.83 0.02 20.80
N GLY A 100 -29.03 0.49 21.77
CA GLY A 100 -29.25 1.74 22.49
C GLY A 100 -28.05 2.69 22.33
N ARG A 101 -28.29 3.97 22.03
CA ARG A 101 -27.31 5.08 22.06
C ARG A 101 -27.88 6.23 22.91
N PRO A 102 -27.05 7.13 23.47
CA PRO A 102 -25.82 6.85 24.21
C PRO A 102 -25.88 7.51 25.61
N GLY A 103 -25.80 6.73 26.69
CA GLY A 103 -25.88 7.23 28.06
C GLY A 103 -24.55 7.81 28.56
N LYS A 104 -24.61 9.02 29.13
CA LYS A 104 -23.59 9.80 29.85
C LYS A 104 -22.38 9.03 30.43
N GLU A 105 -21.20 9.59 30.20
CA GLU A 105 -20.05 9.68 31.13
C GLU A 105 -20.02 8.63 32.26
N ALA A 106 -19.63 7.40 31.93
CA ALA A 106 -19.26 6.41 32.93
C ALA A 106 -17.92 6.79 33.57
N GLU A 107 -17.89 6.84 34.90
CA GLU A 107 -16.69 7.14 35.69
C GLU A 107 -15.53 6.17 35.39
N VAL A 108 -14.31 6.56 35.77
CA VAL A 108 -13.09 5.74 35.61
C VAL A 108 -13.11 4.57 36.60
N GLY A 109 -13.93 3.57 36.29
CA GLY A 109 -14.03 2.30 37.03
C GLY A 109 -12.66 1.63 37.14
N ALA A 110 -12.32 1.20 38.34
CA ALA A 110 -10.97 0.76 38.67
C ALA A 110 -10.48 -0.37 37.74
N VAL A 111 -9.46 -0.08 36.93
CA VAL A 111 -8.73 -1.09 36.15
C VAL A 111 -8.11 -2.08 37.13
N ALA A 112 -8.72 -3.26 37.24
CA ALA A 112 -8.21 -4.35 38.08
C ALA A 112 -6.75 -4.66 37.69
N LYS A 113 -5.92 -5.05 38.67
CA LYS A 113 -4.46 -5.19 38.53
C LYS A 113 -4.04 -6.35 37.60
N GLN A 114 -4.24 -6.15 36.31
CA GLN A 114 -3.88 -7.08 35.24
C GLN A 114 -2.36 -7.03 35.03
N LYS A 115 -1.70 -8.17 35.18
CA LYS A 115 -0.26 -8.30 35.00
C LYS A 115 0.10 -8.06 33.52
N GLY A 116 0.82 -6.99 33.22
CA GLY A 116 1.28 -6.65 31.87
C GLY A 116 2.45 -7.54 31.43
N PRO A 117 2.70 -7.74 30.12
CA PRO A 117 1.97 -7.19 28.97
C PRO A 117 0.59 -7.83 28.76
N SER A 118 -0.33 -7.13 28.09
CA SER A 118 -1.62 -7.73 27.69
C SER A 118 -1.54 -8.44 26.35
N ILE A 119 -2.39 -9.45 26.15
CA ILE A 119 -2.53 -10.11 24.83
C ILE A 119 -3.11 -9.17 23.77
N ASP A 120 -3.80 -8.12 24.19
CA ASP A 120 -4.32 -7.08 23.32
C ASP A 120 -3.19 -6.30 22.63
N TYR A 121 -3.46 -5.82 21.43
CA TYR A 121 -2.53 -4.97 20.69
C TYR A 121 -2.74 -3.49 21.04
N PRO A 122 -1.69 -2.64 21.05
CA PRO A 122 -1.86 -1.21 21.20
C PRO A 122 -2.63 -0.61 20.03
N LYS A 123 -3.36 0.50 20.27
CA LYS A 123 -4.31 1.15 19.36
C LYS A 123 -3.89 1.22 17.89
N ASP A 124 -2.63 1.59 17.64
CA ASP A 124 -2.05 1.71 16.30
C ASP A 124 -1.08 0.54 16.06
N PRO A 125 -1.52 -0.71 15.91
CA PRO A 125 -0.66 -1.90 16.03
C PRO A 125 0.58 -1.85 15.14
N ASN A 126 0.39 -1.42 13.89
CA ASN A 126 1.38 -1.48 12.82
C ASN A 126 2.35 -0.26 12.79
N SER A 127 2.35 0.59 13.82
CA SER A 127 3.27 1.73 13.94
C SER A 127 4.44 1.45 14.90
N PRO A 128 5.66 1.94 14.62
CA PRO A 128 6.76 1.87 15.59
C PRO A 128 6.47 2.68 16.85
N LYS A 129 6.69 2.09 18.02
CA LYS A 129 6.54 2.73 19.34
C LYS A 129 7.87 2.68 20.10
N ARG A 130 8.03 3.48 21.14
CA ARG A 130 9.25 3.46 21.97
C ARG A 130 9.30 2.24 22.90
N PHE A 131 10.48 1.67 23.07
CA PHE A 131 10.80 0.77 24.18
C PHE A 131 12.13 1.17 24.83
N ILE A 132 12.31 0.75 26.07
CA ILE A 132 13.52 0.95 26.86
C ILE A 132 13.99 -0.41 27.41
N MET A 133 15.29 -0.56 27.67
CA MET A 133 15.77 -1.48 28.71
C MET A 133 16.52 -0.68 29.77
N GLN A 134 16.18 -0.92 31.04
CA GLN A 134 16.81 -0.32 32.21
C GLN A 134 17.36 -1.40 33.12
N ASN A 135 18.64 -1.32 33.46
CA ASN A 135 19.24 -2.14 34.51
C ASN A 135 18.88 -1.53 35.86
N HIS A 136 18.18 -2.30 36.69
CA HIS A 136 17.65 -1.89 37.98
C HIS A 136 18.42 -2.60 39.10
N PHE A 137 19.44 -1.92 39.62
CA PHE A 137 20.30 -2.42 40.68
C PHE A 137 19.68 -2.13 42.05
N ARG A 138 19.83 -3.09 42.96
CA ARG A 138 19.34 -3.08 44.34
C ARG A 138 20.47 -3.62 45.23
N GLY A 139 21.42 -2.75 45.56
CA GLY A 139 22.67 -3.14 46.20
C GLY A 139 23.52 -4.04 45.29
N ARG A 140 23.68 -5.33 45.64
CA ARG A 140 24.43 -6.32 44.83
C ARG A 140 23.56 -7.09 43.82
N SER A 141 22.23 -7.01 43.93
CA SER A 141 21.32 -7.63 42.96
C SER A 141 21.04 -6.66 41.81
N THR A 142 20.80 -7.17 40.60
CA THR A 142 20.27 -6.36 39.49
C THR A 142 19.42 -7.21 38.55
N HIS A 143 18.43 -6.60 37.93
CA HIS A 143 17.60 -7.21 36.90
C HIS A 143 17.33 -6.22 35.77
N GLY A 144 16.94 -6.74 34.61
CA GLY A 144 16.70 -5.93 33.41
C GLY A 144 15.22 -5.68 33.25
N ASP A 145 14.80 -4.42 33.30
CA ASP A 145 13.42 -4.04 33.02
C ASP A 145 13.31 -3.62 31.55
N ILE A 146 12.61 -4.42 30.75
CA ILE A 146 12.25 -4.05 29.37
C ILE A 146 10.82 -3.50 29.41
N ARG A 147 10.63 -2.23 29.02
CA ARG A 147 9.30 -1.58 28.98
C ARG A 147 8.94 -1.15 27.56
N PHE A 148 7.71 -1.45 27.13
CA PHE A 148 7.17 -1.21 25.80
C PHE A 148 6.00 -0.22 25.88
N SER A 149 6.08 0.92 25.18
CA SER A 149 5.03 1.95 25.22
C SER A 149 3.82 1.58 24.35
N LEU A 150 2.62 1.83 24.87
CA LEU A 150 1.30 1.54 24.29
C LEU A 150 0.47 2.81 24.03
N GLY A 151 1.10 4.00 24.02
CA GLY A 151 0.42 5.30 24.03
C GLY A 151 0.77 6.06 25.33
N PRO A 152 -0.19 6.43 26.20
CA PRO A 152 0.11 7.10 27.46
C PRO A 152 0.72 6.18 28.54
N HIS A 153 0.59 4.86 28.38
CA HIS A 153 1.06 3.85 29.32
C HIS A 153 2.10 2.92 28.67
N ALA A 154 2.86 2.19 29.48
CA ALA A 154 3.81 1.18 29.05
C ALA A 154 3.65 -0.13 29.83
N GLU A 155 3.71 -1.25 29.12
CA GLU A 155 3.81 -2.60 29.69
C GLU A 155 5.27 -3.06 29.77
N GLY A 156 5.56 -4.22 30.36
CA GLY A 156 6.94 -4.69 30.40
C GLY A 156 7.21 -6.01 31.10
N TRP A 157 8.49 -6.37 31.07
CA TRP A 157 9.07 -7.59 31.62
C TRP A 157 10.24 -7.29 32.54
N THR A 158 10.49 -8.22 33.45
CA THR A 158 11.71 -8.30 34.27
C THR A 158 12.54 -9.47 33.73
N ILE A 159 13.82 -9.30 33.39
CA ILE A 159 14.70 -10.38 32.90
C ILE A 159 15.94 -10.57 33.77
N MET A 160 16.26 -11.83 34.07
CA MET A 160 17.37 -12.24 34.95
C MET A 160 18.71 -12.31 34.19
N HIS A 161 19.12 -11.18 33.62
CA HIS A 161 20.23 -11.05 32.67
C HIS A 161 21.62 -10.89 33.30
N ALA A 162 21.74 -10.63 34.60
CA ALA A 162 23.03 -10.57 35.29
C ALA A 162 23.53 -11.97 35.69
N MET A 163 24.86 -12.14 35.73
CA MET A 163 25.53 -13.35 36.18
C MET A 163 25.43 -13.51 37.70
N PRO A 164 25.12 -14.73 38.23
CA PRO A 164 25.00 -14.95 39.66
C PRO A 164 26.29 -14.56 40.40
N ASN A 165 26.16 -13.83 41.50
CA ASN A 165 27.27 -13.37 42.34
C ASN A 165 28.38 -12.56 41.64
N ALA A 166 28.17 -12.03 40.42
CA ALA A 166 29.18 -11.23 39.73
C ALA A 166 29.44 -9.88 40.42
N ILE A 167 28.37 -9.17 40.81
CA ILE A 167 28.45 -7.87 41.48
C ILE A 167 28.87 -8.06 42.95
N LYS A 168 30.16 -7.89 43.24
CA LYS A 168 30.71 -8.09 44.60
C LYS A 168 30.39 -6.94 45.57
N VAL A 169 30.39 -5.70 45.07
CA VAL A 169 30.22 -4.47 45.87
C VAL A 169 28.85 -3.82 45.56
N PRO A 170 28.09 -3.31 46.55
CA PRO A 170 26.80 -2.68 46.31
C PRO A 170 26.88 -1.46 45.37
N VAL A 171 25.99 -1.43 44.38
CA VAL A 171 25.82 -0.33 43.43
C VAL A 171 24.88 0.71 44.04
N VAL A 172 25.40 1.92 44.25
CA VAL A 172 24.69 3.05 44.89
C VAL A 172 24.82 4.36 44.12
N THR A 173 25.56 4.37 43.00
CA THR A 173 25.72 5.51 42.08
C THR A 173 25.42 5.10 40.65
N LEU A 174 24.92 6.05 39.85
CA LEU A 174 24.75 5.84 38.40
C LEU A 174 26.09 5.63 37.69
N ARG A 175 27.18 6.18 38.24
CA ARG A 175 28.55 5.94 37.74
C ARG A 175 28.94 4.47 37.83
N GLN A 176 28.78 3.83 39.00
CA GLN A 176 29.04 2.38 39.14
C GLN A 176 28.21 1.54 38.16
N ALA A 177 26.92 1.87 37.98
CA ALA A 177 26.04 1.16 37.05
C ALA A 177 26.51 1.26 35.59
N ARG A 178 26.98 2.45 35.18
CA ARG A 178 27.56 2.72 33.85
C ARG A 178 28.93 2.06 33.65
N GLU A 179 29.75 1.94 34.70
CA GLU A 179 31.02 1.22 34.65
C GLU A 179 30.80 -0.29 34.57
N LEU A 180 29.90 -0.87 35.38
CA LEU A 180 29.55 -2.30 35.34
C LEU A 180 28.91 -2.74 34.02
N TRP A 181 28.15 -1.87 33.34
CA TRP A 181 27.58 -2.20 32.01
C TRP A 181 28.65 -2.38 30.93
N ARG A 182 29.90 -1.95 31.15
CA ARG A 182 31.01 -2.16 30.21
C ARG A 182 31.75 -3.48 30.44
N ASP A 183 31.55 -4.13 31.58
CA ASP A 183 32.17 -5.40 31.92
C ASP A 183 31.29 -6.56 31.46
N GLN A 184 31.68 -7.21 30.37
CA GLN A 184 30.96 -8.36 29.80
C GLN A 184 30.80 -9.53 30.79
N SER A 185 31.70 -9.70 31.76
CA SER A 185 31.66 -10.82 32.70
C SER A 185 30.46 -10.77 33.66
N VAL A 186 29.83 -9.59 33.80
CA VAL A 186 28.67 -9.36 34.66
C VAL A 186 27.35 -9.81 34.00
N TRP A 187 27.32 -10.05 32.68
CA TRP A 187 26.08 -10.19 31.91
C TRP A 187 25.98 -11.51 31.13
N LYS A 188 24.79 -12.11 31.17
CA LYS A 188 24.40 -13.32 30.41
C LYS A 188 24.04 -13.03 28.94
N ILE A 189 24.11 -11.76 28.52
CA ILE A 189 23.87 -11.28 27.15
C ILE A 189 25.18 -10.68 26.63
N ASP A 190 25.55 -11.00 25.40
CA ASP A 190 26.66 -10.35 24.69
C ASP A 190 26.32 -8.88 24.45
N LEU A 191 27.13 -7.98 25.02
CA LEU A 191 27.01 -6.53 24.97
C LEU A 191 27.21 -5.93 23.56
N LYS A 192 27.72 -6.70 22.60
CA LYS A 192 27.90 -6.28 21.20
C LYS A 192 26.73 -6.65 20.30
N THR A 193 26.26 -7.90 20.38
CA THR A 193 25.26 -8.46 19.45
C THR A 193 23.83 -8.45 19.99
N GLY A 194 23.65 -8.23 21.30
CA GLY A 194 22.34 -8.36 21.95
C GLY A 194 21.89 -9.80 22.18
N LYS A 195 22.67 -10.81 21.75
CA LYS A 195 22.31 -12.23 21.87
C LYS A 195 22.60 -12.80 23.27
N ILE A 196 21.73 -13.67 23.74
CA ILE A 196 21.91 -14.38 25.02
C ILE A 196 22.94 -15.51 24.84
N PHE A 197 23.96 -15.58 25.68
CA PHE A 197 24.99 -16.62 25.58
C PHE A 197 24.43 -18.05 25.78
N PRO A 198 24.96 -19.05 25.05
CA PRO A 198 24.51 -20.44 25.19
C PRO A 198 24.87 -21.01 26.57
N ARG A 199 24.09 -22.01 27.01
CA ARG A 199 24.20 -22.61 28.35
C ARG A 199 24.73 -24.04 28.28
N LYS A 200 25.80 -24.35 29.02
CA LYS A 200 26.25 -25.73 29.23
C LYS A 200 25.38 -26.39 30.29
N VAL A 201 24.59 -27.39 29.90
CA VAL A 201 23.78 -28.21 30.80
C VAL A 201 24.41 -29.58 30.94
N GLN A 202 24.91 -29.91 32.13
CA GLN A 202 25.34 -31.27 32.43
C GLN A 202 24.10 -32.18 32.52
N THR A 203 24.08 -33.27 31.77
CA THR A 203 22.94 -34.18 31.67
C THR A 203 23.41 -35.63 31.51
N THR A 204 22.66 -36.58 32.05
CA THR A 204 22.98 -38.00 31.90
C THR A 204 22.37 -38.53 30.60
N ILE A 205 23.22 -38.98 29.68
CA ILE A 205 22.82 -39.60 28.40
C ILE A 205 23.39 -41.02 28.39
N GLN A 206 22.53 -42.03 28.27
CA GLN A 206 22.92 -43.45 28.29
C GLN A 206 23.77 -43.80 29.53
N GLY A 207 23.33 -43.37 30.72
CA GLY A 207 24.05 -43.57 31.99
C GLY A 207 25.32 -42.72 32.18
N ARG A 208 25.85 -42.06 31.14
CA ARG A 208 27.08 -41.25 31.20
C ARG A 208 26.74 -39.76 31.34
N LYS A 209 27.43 -39.05 32.23
CA LYS A 209 27.33 -37.58 32.34
C LYS A 209 27.97 -36.94 31.11
N ARG A 210 27.19 -36.26 30.27
CA ARG A 210 27.66 -35.41 29.16
C ARG A 210 27.39 -33.94 29.48
N ILE A 211 28.05 -33.04 28.76
CA ILE A 211 27.78 -31.60 28.78
C ILE A 211 27.14 -31.23 27.44
N VAL A 212 25.84 -30.88 27.46
CA VAL A 212 25.10 -30.45 26.27
C VAL A 212 25.02 -28.93 26.25
N VAL A 213 25.43 -28.32 25.13
CA VAL A 213 25.24 -26.88 24.89
C VAL A 213 23.79 -26.66 24.43
N ARG A 214 23.06 -25.76 25.09
CA ARG A 214 21.69 -25.37 24.72
C ARG A 214 21.64 -23.88 24.35
N PRO A 215 20.72 -23.46 23.45
CA PRO A 215 20.50 -22.06 23.13
C PRO A 215 20.32 -21.16 24.35
N GLY A 216 20.80 -19.93 24.25
CA GLY A 216 20.69 -18.92 25.31
C GLY A 216 19.25 -18.53 25.56
N ASN A 217 18.82 -18.59 26.82
CA ASN A 217 17.55 -18.02 27.27
C ASN A 217 17.63 -17.62 28.74
N LEU A 218 16.85 -16.61 29.12
CA LEU A 218 16.81 -16.03 30.46
C LEU A 218 15.44 -16.23 31.10
N PHE A 219 15.38 -16.40 32.42
CA PHE A 219 14.11 -16.30 33.13
C PHE A 219 13.53 -14.89 33.04
N ALA A 220 12.22 -14.81 32.83
CA ALA A 220 11.47 -13.58 32.77
C ALA A 220 10.27 -13.59 33.73
N GLU A 221 9.85 -12.41 34.20
CA GLU A 221 8.59 -12.20 34.92
C GLU A 221 7.80 -11.03 34.32
N ARG A 222 6.49 -11.23 34.12
CA ARG A 222 5.51 -10.22 33.70
C ARG A 222 5.38 -9.12 34.76
N LYS A 223 5.47 -7.84 34.39
CA LYS A 223 5.32 -6.74 35.36
C LYS A 223 3.90 -6.73 35.94
N ALA A 224 3.79 -6.43 37.24
CA ALA A 224 2.55 -6.61 38.01
C ALA A 224 1.38 -5.73 37.56
N ALA A 225 1.66 -4.64 36.85
CA ALA A 225 0.68 -3.75 36.22
C ALA A 225 1.32 -3.06 35.01
N VAL A 226 0.50 -2.44 34.17
CA VAL A 226 0.93 -1.41 33.21
C VAL A 226 1.30 -0.14 34.00
N VAL A 227 2.32 0.62 33.55
CA VAL A 227 2.83 1.83 34.23
C VAL A 227 2.68 3.08 33.36
N PRO A 228 2.68 4.31 33.92
CA PRO A 228 2.79 5.53 33.12
C PRO A 228 4.06 5.56 32.26
N ASN A 229 4.01 6.21 31.09
CA ASN A 229 5.15 6.32 30.17
C ASN A 229 6.40 6.93 30.80
N GLU A 230 6.26 7.78 31.83
CA GLU A 230 7.35 8.38 32.62
C GLU A 230 8.39 7.35 33.09
N TRP A 231 7.98 6.10 33.33
CA TRP A 231 8.86 5.01 33.72
C TRP A 231 9.88 4.62 32.64
N LEU A 232 9.67 4.97 31.37
CA LEU A 232 10.69 4.83 30.32
C LEU A 232 11.83 5.83 30.52
N ASP A 233 11.55 6.98 31.15
CA ASP A 233 12.52 8.07 31.28
C ASP A 233 13.26 8.14 32.62
N VAL A 234 12.92 7.27 33.56
CA VAL A 234 13.69 7.05 34.80
C VAL A 234 15.13 6.61 34.50
N GLU A 235 16.10 7.44 34.88
CA GLU A 235 17.51 7.09 35.03
C GLU A 235 18.06 7.83 36.25
N GLY A 236 18.93 7.19 37.04
CA GLY A 236 19.52 7.81 38.24
C GLY A 236 19.49 6.90 39.46
N VAL A 237 19.45 7.52 40.64
CA VAL A 237 19.45 6.86 41.95
C VAL A 237 18.20 7.33 42.70
N THR A 238 17.47 6.42 43.35
CA THR A 238 16.34 6.79 44.22
C THR A 238 16.82 7.63 45.41
N PRO A 239 15.92 8.29 46.16
CA PRO A 239 16.23 8.74 47.51
C PRO A 239 16.88 7.63 48.35
N PHE A 240 17.74 8.02 49.29
CA PHE A 240 18.41 7.09 50.20
C PHE A 240 17.39 6.47 51.17
N PRO A 241 17.36 5.14 51.34
CA PRO A 241 16.33 4.46 52.12
C PRO A 241 16.61 4.52 53.64
N PRO A 242 15.64 4.18 54.52
CA PRO A 242 15.74 4.42 55.97
C PRO A 242 16.96 3.83 56.70
N ASP A 243 17.53 2.70 56.29
CA ASP A 243 18.75 2.15 56.93
C ASP A 243 20.06 2.67 56.28
N TRP A 244 20.01 3.74 55.49
CA TRP A 244 21.16 4.26 54.76
C TRP A 244 22.36 4.67 55.64
N PRO A 245 22.21 5.37 56.79
CA PRO A 245 23.36 5.72 57.64
C PRO A 245 24.14 4.48 58.12
N LYS A 246 23.43 3.41 58.52
CA LYS A 246 24.04 2.12 58.89
C LYS A 246 24.78 1.50 57.72
N THR A 247 24.21 1.62 56.53
CA THR A 247 24.79 1.13 55.27
C THR A 247 26.04 1.92 54.87
N VAL A 248 26.07 3.23 55.13
CA VAL A 248 27.26 4.07 54.92
C VAL A 248 28.40 3.61 55.81
N LEU A 249 28.15 3.42 57.12
CA LEU A 249 29.16 2.92 58.06
C LEU A 249 29.68 1.52 57.69
N GLU A 250 28.81 0.59 57.28
CA GLU A 250 29.21 -0.80 56.99
C GLU A 250 30.00 -0.96 55.66
N TRP A 251 29.80 -0.06 54.69
CA TRP A 251 30.35 -0.21 53.32
C TRP A 251 31.36 0.86 52.90
N TRP A 252 31.62 1.90 53.70
CA TRP A 252 32.45 3.05 53.31
C TRP A 252 33.80 2.66 52.68
N ASP A 253 34.60 1.87 53.39
CA ASP A 253 35.96 1.51 52.96
C ASP A 253 35.95 0.46 51.84
N ARG A 254 34.87 -0.34 51.78
CA ARG A 254 34.62 -1.36 50.74
C ARG A 254 34.19 -0.75 49.40
N TRP A 255 33.70 0.49 49.37
CA TRP A 255 33.33 1.18 48.13
C TRP A 255 34.57 1.80 47.43
N PRO A 256 34.64 1.78 46.08
CA PRO A 256 35.71 2.45 45.35
C PRO A 256 35.82 3.95 45.69
N ALA A 257 37.03 4.52 45.59
CA ALA A 257 37.28 5.92 45.94
C ALA A 257 36.39 6.92 45.18
N HIS A 258 36.03 6.64 43.93
CA HIS A 258 35.11 7.49 43.16
C HIS A 258 33.68 7.51 43.74
N VAL A 259 33.25 6.43 44.38
CA VAL A 259 31.93 6.31 45.03
C VAL A 259 31.93 7.13 46.31
N ARG A 260 32.94 6.96 47.17
CA ARG A 260 33.14 7.82 48.36
C ARG A 260 33.17 9.30 47.99
N ALA A 261 33.81 9.67 46.89
CA ALA A 261 33.84 11.04 46.37
C ALA A 261 32.50 11.53 45.79
N GLU A 262 31.59 10.66 45.36
CA GLU A 262 30.21 11.04 45.03
C GLU A 262 29.32 11.14 46.27
N LEU A 263 29.45 10.22 47.23
CA LEU A 263 28.71 10.26 48.48
C LEU A 263 29.07 11.51 49.31
N ARG A 264 30.36 11.86 49.42
CA ARG A 264 30.81 13.13 50.03
C ARG A 264 30.15 14.36 49.40
N ARG A 265 30.05 14.41 48.07
CA ARG A 265 29.36 15.51 47.34
C ARG A 265 27.84 15.51 47.51
N LYS A 266 27.25 14.37 47.88
CA LYS A 266 25.85 14.24 48.33
C LYS A 266 25.71 14.41 49.86
N GLY A 267 26.74 14.95 50.51
CA GLY A 267 26.76 15.23 51.95
C GLY A 267 26.82 13.99 52.84
N TRP A 268 27.23 12.82 52.36
CA TRP A 268 27.37 11.60 53.19
C TRP A 268 28.83 11.25 53.47
N THR A 269 29.13 11.10 54.76
CA THR A 269 30.42 10.63 55.29
C THR A 269 30.17 9.68 56.48
N PRO A 270 31.16 8.91 56.96
CA PRO A 270 31.01 8.08 58.16
C PRO A 270 30.70 8.89 59.41
N GLU A 271 31.28 10.09 59.53
CA GLU A 271 31.12 10.97 60.69
C GLU A 271 29.66 11.46 60.76
N ARG A 272 29.10 11.93 59.64
CA ARG A 272 27.67 12.26 59.54
C ARG A 272 26.77 11.05 59.76
N ALA A 273 27.11 9.91 59.16
CA ALA A 273 26.31 8.69 59.29
C ALA A 273 26.28 8.16 60.73
N ARG A 274 27.29 8.48 61.54
CA ARG A 274 27.30 8.29 62.99
C ARG A 274 26.40 9.31 63.69
N ALA A 275 26.61 10.61 63.48
CA ALA A 275 25.84 11.69 64.10
C ALA A 275 24.32 11.51 63.91
N VAL A 276 23.89 11.14 62.70
CA VAL A 276 22.48 10.84 62.35
C VAL A 276 21.92 9.60 63.08
N LEU A 277 22.76 8.65 63.50
CA LEU A 277 22.35 7.46 64.27
C LEU A 277 22.41 7.66 65.79
N GLU A 278 23.30 8.55 66.24
CA GLU A 278 23.48 8.89 67.66
C GLU A 278 22.56 10.06 68.09
N GLY A 279 21.89 10.71 67.12
CA GLY A 279 20.87 11.75 67.34
C GLY A 279 21.39 13.18 67.31
N GLU A 280 22.65 13.38 66.90
CA GLU A 280 23.36 14.66 66.89
C GLU A 280 23.07 15.51 65.63
N GLU A 281 22.60 14.89 64.55
CA GLU A 281 22.22 15.59 63.31
C GLU A 281 20.87 15.10 62.76
N GLU A 282 20.01 16.02 62.35
CA GLU A 282 18.70 15.69 61.79
C GLU A 282 18.80 15.14 60.36
N TRP A 283 18.08 14.03 60.11
CA TRP A 283 17.90 13.50 58.76
C TRP A 283 16.47 12.95 58.57
N GLU A 284 15.71 13.60 57.68
CA GLU A 284 14.39 13.11 57.27
C GLU A 284 14.53 11.84 56.39
N ALA A 285 14.48 10.69 57.04
CA ALA A 285 14.39 9.40 56.38
C ALA A 285 13.05 9.27 55.62
N PRO A 286 13.02 8.74 54.37
CA PRO A 286 11.77 8.59 53.64
C PRO A 286 10.75 7.72 54.40
N PRO A 287 9.48 8.17 54.58
CA PRO A 287 8.49 7.50 55.44
C PRO A 287 8.05 6.12 54.91
N LYS A 288 8.43 5.78 53.67
CA LYS A 288 8.29 4.46 53.04
C LYS A 288 9.56 4.17 52.26
N ILE A 289 9.92 2.89 52.11
CA ILE A 289 11.04 2.48 51.25
C ILE A 289 10.80 3.02 49.83
N PRO A 290 11.73 3.80 49.24
CA PRO A 290 11.55 4.35 47.90
C PRO A 290 11.29 3.27 46.85
N VAL A 291 10.43 3.54 45.87
CA VAL A 291 10.05 2.54 44.86
C VAL A 291 11.29 2.12 44.05
N GLY A 292 11.63 0.83 44.14
CA GLY A 292 12.85 0.25 43.56
C GLY A 292 13.97 0.00 44.58
N ALA A 293 14.09 0.80 45.64
CA ALA A 293 15.10 0.60 46.68
C ALA A 293 14.89 -0.70 47.48
N THR A 294 15.89 -1.11 48.24
CA THR A 294 15.71 -1.98 49.42
C THR A 294 15.61 -1.11 50.68
N ARG A 295 15.45 -1.70 51.86
CA ARG A 295 15.47 -0.95 53.13
C ARG A 295 16.82 -0.26 53.40
N SER A 296 17.90 -0.78 52.82
CA SER A 296 19.30 -0.39 53.11
C SER A 296 20.03 0.23 51.91
N PHE A 297 19.74 -0.23 50.68
CA PHE A 297 20.37 0.28 49.46
C PHE A 297 19.37 1.01 48.57
N PRO A 298 19.69 2.20 48.02
CA PRO A 298 18.84 2.85 47.03
C PRO A 298 18.71 1.99 45.76
N GLY A 299 17.64 2.23 44.99
CA GLY A 299 17.53 1.68 43.64
C GLY A 299 18.39 2.52 42.69
N VAL A 300 19.17 1.88 41.82
CA VAL A 300 19.88 2.56 40.73
C VAL A 300 19.33 2.08 39.39
N PHE A 301 18.82 3.02 38.60
CA PHE A 301 18.27 2.77 37.26
C PHE A 301 19.24 3.30 36.21
N HIS A 302 19.75 2.42 35.36
CA HIS A 302 20.63 2.76 34.24
C HIS A 302 19.98 2.34 32.93
N LYS A 303 19.66 3.30 32.05
CA LYS A 303 19.13 3.04 30.70
C LYS A 303 20.24 2.45 29.83
N VAL A 304 20.02 1.24 29.30
CA VAL A 304 20.98 0.54 28.43
C VAL A 304 20.51 0.42 26.98
N GLU A 305 19.19 0.42 26.75
CA GLU A 305 18.57 0.47 25.43
C GLU A 305 17.49 1.55 25.41
N ASP A 306 17.38 2.29 24.31
CA ASP A 306 16.31 3.26 24.04
C ASP A 306 16.06 3.29 22.53
N GLY A 307 14.94 2.71 22.11
CA GLY A 307 14.72 2.26 20.74
C GLY A 307 13.26 2.17 20.32
N LEU A 308 13.02 1.67 19.11
CA LEU A 308 11.70 1.50 18.50
C LEU A 308 11.34 0.03 18.30
N TRP A 309 10.07 -0.32 18.55
CA TRP A 309 9.53 -1.67 18.42
C TRP A 309 8.17 -1.71 17.69
N THR A 310 7.81 -2.88 17.17
CA THR A 310 6.44 -3.22 16.73
C THR A 310 6.00 -4.57 17.35
N PRO A 311 4.68 -4.75 17.61
CA PRO A 311 4.15 -6.03 18.09
C PRO A 311 4.14 -7.08 16.97
N GLY A 312 4.73 -8.24 17.26
CA GLY A 312 4.42 -9.48 16.56
C GLY A 312 3.31 -10.24 17.28
N ALA A 313 3.31 -11.56 17.14
CA ALA A 313 2.27 -12.41 17.69
C ALA A 313 2.11 -12.29 19.22
N ARG A 314 0.85 -12.14 19.66
CA ARG A 314 0.40 -12.18 21.05
C ARG A 314 -0.55 -13.36 21.27
N LYS A 315 -0.11 -14.38 22.01
CA LYS A 315 -0.90 -15.50 22.55
C LYS A 315 -0.74 -15.53 24.08
N PRO A 316 -1.64 -16.14 24.88
CA PRO A 316 -1.54 -16.12 26.34
C PRO A 316 -0.25 -16.71 26.94
N TRP A 317 0.48 -17.51 26.16
CA TRP A 317 1.76 -18.16 26.48
C TRP A 317 2.93 -17.72 25.58
N PHE A 318 2.75 -16.74 24.68
CA PHE A 318 3.78 -16.34 23.72
C PHE A 318 3.62 -14.86 23.34
N PHE A 319 4.69 -14.08 23.49
CA PHE A 319 4.75 -12.69 23.06
C PHE A 319 5.98 -12.44 22.21
N GLU A 320 5.76 -11.79 21.07
CA GLU A 320 6.78 -11.43 20.08
C GLU A 320 6.83 -9.91 19.90
N TYR A 321 8.04 -9.35 19.94
CA TYR A 321 8.32 -7.93 19.75
C TYR A 321 9.45 -7.81 18.73
N PHE A 322 9.23 -7.12 17.61
CA PHE A 322 10.28 -6.81 16.66
C PHE A 322 10.95 -5.50 17.04
N VAL A 323 12.28 -5.47 17.06
CA VAL A 323 13.05 -4.24 17.26
C VAL A 323 13.28 -3.59 15.89
N GLU A 324 12.71 -2.41 15.69
CA GLU A 324 12.84 -1.63 14.46
C GLU A 324 14.08 -0.75 14.46
N ARG A 325 14.52 -0.34 15.66
CA ARG A 325 15.74 0.41 15.89
C ARG A 325 16.16 0.23 17.34
N GLY A 326 17.15 -0.62 17.59
CA GLY A 326 17.87 -0.66 18.86
C GLY A 326 19.22 0.05 18.76
N ARG A 327 19.88 0.22 19.90
CA ARG A 327 21.32 0.46 20.03
C ARG A 327 22.06 -0.85 20.30
N PHE A 328 21.35 -1.82 20.88
CA PHE A 328 21.87 -3.03 21.49
C PHE A 328 21.11 -4.27 21.04
N PHE A 329 19.78 -4.26 21.15
CA PHE A 329 18.96 -5.34 20.62
C PHE A 329 18.68 -5.14 19.13
N ASN A 330 18.84 -6.20 18.35
CA ASN A 330 18.41 -6.28 16.96
C ASN A 330 17.55 -7.54 16.76
N GLY A 331 16.81 -7.60 15.64
CA GLY A 331 15.95 -8.74 15.35
C GLY A 331 14.68 -8.76 16.22
N ARG A 332 14.40 -9.92 16.82
CA ARG A 332 13.17 -10.24 17.54
C ARG A 332 13.43 -10.61 19.00
N LEU A 333 12.62 -10.06 19.89
CA LEU A 333 12.55 -10.42 21.30
C LEU A 333 11.33 -11.32 21.52
N VAL A 334 11.56 -12.55 21.99
CA VAL A 334 10.50 -13.54 22.24
C VAL A 334 10.40 -13.86 23.72
N PHE A 335 9.17 -13.83 24.24
CA PHE A 335 8.84 -14.30 25.59
C PHE A 335 7.87 -15.49 25.49
N ARG A 336 8.31 -16.70 25.85
CA ARG A 336 7.49 -17.94 25.80
C ARG A 336 7.27 -18.49 27.21
N PHE A 337 6.04 -18.80 27.56
CA PHE A 337 5.70 -19.52 28.79
C PHE A 337 5.94 -21.01 28.58
N VAL A 338 6.66 -21.64 29.52
CA VAL A 338 7.07 -23.04 29.45
C VAL A 338 6.68 -23.73 30.74
N ARG A 339 5.90 -24.81 30.62
CA ARG A 339 5.63 -25.74 31.73
C ARG A 339 6.85 -26.64 31.94
N LYS A 340 7.14 -26.99 33.18
CA LYS A 340 8.11 -28.05 33.50
C LYS A 340 7.64 -29.36 32.87
N ALA A 341 8.31 -29.81 31.81
CA ALA A 341 7.99 -31.07 31.15
C ALA A 341 8.03 -32.25 32.15
N GLN A 342 7.01 -33.11 32.09
CA GLN A 342 6.98 -34.33 32.91
C GLN A 342 8.16 -35.24 32.52
N LYS A 343 8.67 -35.98 33.51
CA LYS A 343 9.96 -36.71 33.41
C LYS A 343 10.03 -37.69 32.23
N ALA A 344 8.88 -38.20 31.77
CA ALA A 344 8.77 -39.18 30.69
C ALA A 344 9.03 -38.63 29.27
N SER A 345 8.82 -37.34 28.99
CA SER A 345 8.93 -36.81 27.62
C SER A 345 10.35 -36.48 27.17
N TRP A 346 11.38 -36.80 27.97
CA TRP A 346 12.77 -36.41 27.70
C TRP A 346 13.59 -37.45 26.94
N ASP A 347 13.16 -38.71 26.90
CA ASP A 347 13.98 -39.77 26.31
C ASP A 347 13.93 -39.85 24.77
N ALA A 348 12.91 -39.25 24.13
CA ALA A 348 12.66 -39.32 22.70
C ALA A 348 13.45 -38.31 21.83
N LEU A 349 14.10 -37.31 22.41
CA LEU A 349 14.82 -36.25 21.69
C LEU A 349 16.33 -36.29 21.97
N LYS A 350 17.08 -37.01 21.12
CA LYS A 350 18.54 -37.19 21.25
C LYS A 350 19.26 -37.24 19.88
N ALA A 351 19.66 -36.08 19.35
CA ALA A 351 20.68 -35.94 18.30
C ALA A 351 21.27 -34.51 18.32
N GLY A 352 22.53 -34.36 17.87
CA GLY A 352 23.23 -33.07 17.73
C GLY A 352 24.09 -32.66 18.94
N ASP A 353 25.37 -32.37 18.70
CA ASP A 353 26.37 -31.96 19.71
C ASP A 353 27.10 -30.67 19.29
N LEU A 354 27.30 -29.76 20.26
CA LEU A 354 28.26 -28.64 20.30
C LEU A 354 28.12 -27.43 19.34
N ALA A 355 28.72 -26.31 19.78
CA ALA A 355 28.96 -25.09 18.99
C ALA A 355 30.48 -24.94 18.75
N PRO A 356 30.97 -24.66 17.52
CA PRO A 356 32.41 -24.71 17.22
C PRO A 356 33.20 -23.40 17.41
N ASP A 357 32.53 -22.29 17.74
CA ASP A 357 32.97 -20.92 17.42
C ASP A 357 33.83 -20.21 18.49
N GLY A 358 34.08 -20.84 19.64
CA GLY A 358 34.81 -20.20 20.74
C GLY A 358 34.00 -19.18 21.56
N SER A 359 32.68 -19.13 21.40
CA SER A 359 31.78 -18.28 22.17
C SER A 359 31.89 -18.50 23.70
N ILE A 360 31.65 -17.43 24.48
CA ILE A 360 31.62 -17.51 25.95
C ILE A 360 30.40 -18.35 26.36
N VAL A 361 30.64 -19.46 27.07
CA VAL A 361 29.57 -20.40 27.42
C VAL A 361 29.24 -20.34 28.90
N LEU A 362 27.97 -20.10 29.21
CA LEU A 362 27.52 -19.95 30.60
C LEU A 362 27.55 -21.29 31.34
N PRO A 363 27.96 -21.32 32.62
CA PRO A 363 27.86 -22.51 33.46
C PRO A 363 26.38 -22.91 33.67
N PRO A 364 26.11 -24.16 34.06
CA PRO A 364 24.77 -24.54 34.52
C PRO A 364 24.44 -23.71 35.77
N GLY A 365 23.48 -22.80 35.66
CA GLY A 365 23.06 -21.96 36.77
C GLY A 365 22.51 -22.82 37.91
N GLU A 366 23.02 -22.59 39.12
CA GLU A 366 22.40 -23.07 40.35
C GLU A 366 20.96 -22.54 40.44
N GLY A 367 20.08 -23.27 41.14
CA GLY A 367 18.63 -23.04 41.08
C GLY A 367 18.19 -21.71 41.69
N GLU A 368 18.14 -20.64 40.89
CA GLU A 368 17.56 -19.33 41.22
C GLU A 368 16.02 -19.45 41.40
N GLY A 369 15.59 -20.09 42.48
CA GLY A 369 14.20 -20.25 42.91
C GLY A 369 13.61 -21.65 42.68
N THR A 370 12.65 -22.03 43.53
CA THR A 370 11.78 -23.18 43.30
C THR A 370 10.84 -22.90 42.13
N LEU A 371 10.72 -23.87 41.22
CA LEU A 371 9.80 -23.83 40.09
C LEU A 371 8.35 -23.67 40.57
N ARG A 372 7.79 -22.47 40.42
CA ARG A 372 6.38 -22.17 40.73
C ARG A 372 5.47 -22.78 39.67
N GLU A 373 4.40 -23.42 40.11
CA GLU A 373 3.34 -23.87 39.21
C GLU A 373 2.44 -22.68 38.78
N PRO A 374 1.85 -22.71 37.56
CA PRO A 374 1.86 -23.78 36.58
C PRO A 374 3.07 -23.80 35.60
N GLY A 375 4.01 -22.86 35.71
CA GLY A 375 5.16 -22.75 34.80
C GLY A 375 5.89 -21.41 34.92
N TYR A 376 6.86 -21.17 34.02
CA TYR A 376 7.71 -19.97 34.03
C TYR A 376 7.85 -19.35 32.63
N TRP A 377 8.22 -18.07 32.56
CA TRP A 377 8.51 -17.40 31.29
C TRP A 377 10.00 -17.44 30.95
N LEU A 378 10.31 -17.63 29.67
CA LEU A 378 11.64 -17.52 29.09
C LEU A 378 11.69 -16.36 28.10
N PHE A 379 12.70 -15.49 28.27
CA PHE A 379 13.12 -14.49 27.28
C PHE A 379 14.20 -15.08 26.37
N MET A 380 14.07 -14.84 25.05
CA MET A 380 14.89 -15.43 24.00
C MET A 380 15.15 -14.42 22.88
N THR A 381 16.37 -14.46 22.33
CA THR A 381 16.82 -13.73 21.14
C THR A 381 17.15 -14.77 20.07
N LEU A 382 16.14 -15.17 19.28
CA LEU A 382 16.21 -16.36 18.43
C LEU A 382 16.79 -16.11 17.02
N ASP A 383 16.87 -14.85 16.62
CA ASP A 383 17.10 -14.45 15.23
C ASP A 383 18.56 -14.04 14.98
N ASP A 384 19.01 -14.20 13.73
CA ASP A 384 20.30 -13.68 13.27
C ASP A 384 20.18 -12.23 12.79
N GLU A 385 21.30 -11.51 12.68
CA GLU A 385 21.31 -10.04 12.63
C GLU A 385 20.45 -9.42 11.51
N ASP A 386 20.33 -10.11 10.36
CA ASP A 386 19.45 -9.71 9.26
C ASP A 386 18.28 -10.68 9.02
N VAL A 387 18.23 -11.85 9.67
CA VAL A 387 17.28 -12.94 9.36
C VAL A 387 16.21 -13.08 10.44
N ILE A 388 14.98 -12.64 10.14
CA ILE A 388 13.82 -12.67 11.05
C ILE A 388 12.75 -13.60 10.48
N ARG A 389 12.25 -14.55 11.28
CA ARG A 389 11.13 -15.45 10.93
C ARG A 389 9.88 -15.16 11.78
N PRO A 390 9.03 -14.16 11.44
CA PRO A 390 7.86 -13.77 12.23
C PRO A 390 6.92 -14.93 12.54
N TYR A 391 6.42 -15.05 13.76
CA TYR A 391 5.55 -16.16 14.15
C TYR A 391 4.26 -16.23 13.30
N VAL A 392 3.71 -15.10 12.87
CA VAL A 392 2.50 -15.10 12.01
C VAL A 392 2.71 -15.79 10.66
N LEU A 393 3.97 -15.94 10.19
CA LEU A 393 4.34 -16.61 8.94
C LEU A 393 5.05 -17.96 9.18
N SER A 394 5.02 -18.52 10.39
CA SER A 394 5.60 -19.84 10.67
C SER A 394 4.63 -20.98 10.37
N ASP A 395 5.18 -22.18 10.12
CA ASP A 395 4.39 -23.40 9.90
C ASP A 395 3.41 -23.67 11.06
N GLU A 396 3.85 -23.49 12.32
CA GLU A 396 3.02 -23.59 13.52
C GLU A 396 1.77 -22.70 13.44
N ALA A 397 1.88 -21.48 12.88
CA ALA A 397 0.74 -20.58 12.67
C ALA A 397 -0.05 -20.86 11.38
N ILE A 398 0.56 -21.52 10.38
CA ILE A 398 -0.10 -21.95 9.14
C ILE A 398 -0.99 -23.16 9.40
N GLU A 399 -0.53 -24.11 10.22
CA GLU A 399 -1.26 -25.30 10.70
C GLU A 399 -2.34 -24.94 11.72
N ASP A 400 -2.05 -24.11 12.73
CA ASP A 400 -3.05 -23.59 13.70
C ASP A 400 -4.19 -22.79 13.03
N GLY A 401 -4.01 -22.34 11.77
CA GLY A 401 -4.87 -21.33 11.16
C GLY A 401 -4.85 -20.00 11.92
N TRP A 402 -3.77 -19.71 12.65
CA TRP A 402 -3.69 -18.56 13.55
C TRP A 402 -3.43 -17.26 12.78
N LEU A 403 -4.34 -16.30 12.95
CA LEU A 403 -4.19 -14.92 12.53
C LEU A 403 -4.34 -13.99 13.75
N PRO A 404 -3.68 -12.81 13.73
CA PRO A 404 -3.96 -11.73 14.68
C PRO A 404 -5.34 -11.09 14.37
N PRO A 405 -5.85 -10.20 15.24
CA PRO A 405 -7.10 -9.49 14.99
C PRO A 405 -7.10 -8.66 13.68
N PRO A 406 -8.26 -8.40 13.05
CA PRO A 406 -8.34 -7.59 11.84
C PRO A 406 -7.63 -6.23 11.97
N GLY A 407 -6.94 -5.80 10.92
CA GLY A 407 -6.11 -4.60 10.92
C GLY A 407 -4.71 -4.77 11.53
N VAL A 408 -4.40 -5.87 12.22
CA VAL A 408 -3.09 -6.14 12.83
C VAL A 408 -2.21 -6.96 11.87
N ALA A 409 -1.03 -6.45 11.51
CA ALA A 409 -0.10 -7.16 10.63
C ALA A 409 0.79 -8.18 11.36
N ALA A 410 1.09 -7.98 12.65
CA ALA A 410 1.99 -8.82 13.45
C ALA A 410 3.37 -9.09 12.78
N LEU A 411 3.90 -8.08 12.07
CA LEU A 411 5.12 -8.13 11.25
C LEU A 411 6.03 -6.92 11.54
N PRO A 412 7.35 -7.02 11.32
CA PRO A 412 8.24 -5.85 11.40
C PRO A 412 8.00 -4.87 10.23
N GLN A 413 8.34 -3.59 10.43
CA GLN A 413 8.12 -2.51 9.46
C GLN A 413 8.67 -2.81 8.06
N ASP A 414 9.87 -3.38 8.00
CA ASP A 414 10.53 -3.69 6.73
C ASP A 414 9.73 -4.73 5.93
N PHE A 415 9.10 -5.69 6.62
CA PHE A 415 8.24 -6.71 6.02
C PHE A 415 6.87 -6.11 5.65
N ILE A 416 6.21 -5.36 6.55
CA ILE A 416 4.94 -4.65 6.25
C ILE A 416 5.05 -3.78 4.98
N ARG A 417 6.20 -3.12 4.80
CA ARG A 417 6.48 -2.26 3.63
C ARG A 417 6.88 -3.06 2.39
N ALA A 418 7.42 -4.26 2.57
CA ALA A 418 7.73 -5.23 1.51
C ALA A 418 6.52 -6.08 1.10
N THR A 419 5.41 -6.08 1.84
CA THR A 419 4.21 -6.82 1.47
C THR A 419 3.46 -6.14 0.31
N PRO A 420 3.32 -6.78 -0.87
CA PRO A 420 2.47 -6.31 -1.97
C PRO A 420 1.02 -6.11 -1.51
N ARG A 421 0.26 -5.21 -2.14
CA ARG A 421 -1.15 -4.93 -1.72
C ARG A 421 -2.01 -6.19 -1.68
N SER A 422 -1.85 -7.10 -2.64
CA SER A 422 -2.56 -8.39 -2.74
C SER A 422 -2.21 -9.41 -1.65
N LEU A 423 -1.14 -9.22 -0.87
CA LEU A 423 -0.73 -10.13 0.20
C LEU A 423 -0.98 -9.57 1.62
N ARG A 424 -1.70 -8.45 1.73
CA ARG A 424 -1.99 -7.78 3.01
C ARG A 424 -3.19 -8.41 3.70
N PHE A 425 -2.99 -9.62 4.22
CA PHE A 425 -3.99 -10.39 4.96
C PHE A 425 -4.69 -9.58 6.07
N TRP A 426 -3.99 -8.64 6.70
CA TRP A 426 -4.57 -7.78 7.75
C TRP A 426 -5.54 -6.69 7.23
N THR A 427 -5.74 -6.59 5.91
CA THR A 427 -6.75 -5.73 5.25
C THR A 427 -7.83 -6.51 4.49
N MET A 428 -7.82 -7.85 4.60
CA MET A 428 -8.78 -8.76 3.97
C MET A 428 -9.80 -9.29 4.99
N ASP A 429 -10.81 -10.03 4.52
CA ASP A 429 -11.61 -10.89 5.41
C ASP A 429 -10.82 -12.13 5.84
N ARG A 430 -11.43 -13.00 6.66
CA ARG A 430 -10.72 -14.14 7.26
C ARG A 430 -10.33 -15.25 6.27
N GLU A 431 -11.06 -15.41 5.17
CA GLU A 431 -10.82 -16.51 4.23
C GLU A 431 -9.67 -16.14 3.29
N ASP A 432 -9.79 -15.01 2.59
CA ASP A 432 -8.72 -14.36 1.82
C ASP A 432 -7.43 -14.20 2.66
N ALA A 433 -7.55 -13.76 3.91
CA ALA A 433 -6.40 -13.56 4.79
C ALA A 433 -5.62 -14.84 5.09
N LEU A 434 -6.24 -16.02 5.13
CA LEU A 434 -5.54 -17.27 5.41
C LEU A 434 -4.69 -17.73 4.21
N GLU A 435 -5.17 -17.48 2.99
CA GLU A 435 -4.48 -17.78 1.73
C GLU A 435 -3.39 -16.74 1.42
N ALA A 436 -3.73 -15.46 1.39
CA ALA A 436 -2.77 -14.37 1.17
C ALA A 436 -1.59 -14.40 2.16
N ARG A 437 -1.81 -14.88 3.38
CA ARG A 437 -0.76 -15.06 4.41
C ARG A 437 0.10 -16.31 4.19
N ARG A 438 -0.41 -17.37 3.54
CA ARG A 438 0.41 -18.51 3.08
C ARG A 438 1.33 -18.08 1.94
N GLU A 439 0.79 -17.39 0.93
CA GLU A 439 1.60 -16.80 -0.15
C GLU A 439 2.65 -15.83 0.40
N LEU A 440 2.30 -15.01 1.40
CA LEU A 440 3.25 -14.10 2.05
C LEU A 440 4.39 -14.81 2.79
N ALA A 441 4.17 -16.02 3.32
CA ALA A 441 5.24 -16.81 3.93
C ALA A 441 6.23 -17.29 2.87
N VAL A 442 5.75 -17.83 1.74
CA VAL A 442 6.59 -18.22 0.59
C VAL A 442 7.38 -17.02 0.05
N TYR A 443 6.72 -15.87 -0.14
CA TYR A 443 7.36 -14.64 -0.58
C TYR A 443 8.54 -14.21 0.32
N PHE A 444 8.41 -14.34 1.65
CA PHE A 444 9.53 -14.03 2.54
C PHE A 444 10.57 -15.15 2.65
N GLU A 445 10.22 -16.41 2.38
CA GLU A 445 11.20 -17.51 2.24
C GLU A 445 12.07 -17.36 0.98
N GLU A 446 11.51 -16.95 -0.16
CA GLU A 446 12.26 -16.58 -1.37
C GLU A 446 13.21 -15.39 -1.12
N LEU A 447 12.73 -14.40 -0.36
CA LEU A 447 13.56 -13.31 0.16
C LEU A 447 14.52 -13.75 1.29
N GLY A 448 14.62 -15.05 1.60
CA GLY A 448 15.54 -15.62 2.59
C GLY A 448 15.35 -15.07 4.00
N TRP A 449 14.14 -14.64 4.35
CA TRP A 449 13.76 -14.02 5.64
C TRP A 449 14.59 -12.79 6.04
N SER A 450 15.23 -12.15 5.05
CA SER A 450 16.22 -11.08 5.25
C SER A 450 15.57 -9.70 5.36
N ARG A 451 15.87 -8.93 6.42
CA ARG A 451 15.49 -7.52 6.54
C ARG A 451 16.08 -6.68 5.42
N SER A 452 17.31 -6.94 4.98
CA SER A 452 17.96 -6.16 3.93
C SER A 452 17.38 -6.42 2.54
N LYS A 453 17.01 -7.66 2.24
CA LYS A 453 16.20 -8.00 1.05
C LYS A 453 14.78 -7.40 1.17
N ALA A 454 14.11 -7.53 2.31
CA ALA A 454 12.80 -6.91 2.55
C ALA A 454 12.84 -5.38 2.37
N ARG A 455 13.83 -4.67 2.92
CA ARG A 455 14.03 -3.22 2.70
C ARG A 455 14.24 -2.87 1.22
N SER A 456 14.86 -3.77 0.45
CA SER A 456 15.07 -3.59 -1.00
C SER A 456 13.78 -3.85 -1.79
N ALA A 457 13.03 -4.90 -1.47
CA ALA A 457 11.70 -5.16 -2.02
C ALA A 457 10.72 -4.03 -1.68
N ALA A 458 10.71 -3.55 -0.44
CA ALA A 458 9.97 -2.37 0.00
C ALA A 458 10.37 -1.09 -0.75
N LYS A 459 11.62 -0.97 -1.23
CA LYS A 459 12.06 0.15 -2.08
C LYS A 459 11.52 0.02 -3.51
N ALA A 460 11.36 -1.20 -4.03
CA ALA A 460 10.73 -1.46 -5.32
C ALA A 460 9.19 -1.32 -5.28
N LEU A 461 8.56 -1.67 -4.15
CA LEU A 461 7.11 -1.57 -3.91
C LEU A 461 6.64 -0.19 -3.42
N ARG A 462 7.56 0.71 -3.07
CA ARG A 462 7.22 2.13 -2.87
C ARG A 462 6.72 2.70 -4.21
N PRO A 463 5.56 3.39 -4.23
CA PRO A 463 5.29 4.35 -5.29
C PRO A 463 6.48 5.32 -5.40
N LYS A 464 6.99 5.54 -6.62
CA LYS A 464 7.90 6.69 -6.85
C LYS A 464 7.13 7.93 -6.37
N ALA A 465 7.77 8.76 -5.54
CA ALA A 465 7.13 9.76 -4.67
C ALA A 465 5.91 10.44 -5.32
N GLU A 466 4.72 10.26 -4.70
CA GLU A 466 3.39 10.56 -5.26
C GLU A 466 3.41 11.67 -6.30
N ALA A 467 3.28 11.26 -7.56
CA ALA A 467 3.09 12.21 -8.62
C ALA A 467 1.69 12.85 -8.46
N ARG A 468 1.65 14.18 -8.51
CA ARG A 468 0.43 14.95 -8.29
C ARG A 468 0.29 16.04 -9.33
N PHE A 469 -0.94 16.33 -9.71
CA PHE A 469 -1.25 17.34 -10.71
C PHE A 469 -2.13 18.46 -10.14
N ARG A 470 -2.07 19.62 -10.81
CA ARG A 470 -3.03 20.71 -10.67
C ARG A 470 -3.36 21.26 -12.07
N LEU A 471 -4.63 21.57 -12.31
CA LEU A 471 -5.11 22.24 -13.52
C LEU A 471 -5.67 23.62 -13.13
N VAL A 472 -5.09 24.69 -13.68
CA VAL A 472 -5.46 26.08 -13.34
C VAL A 472 -5.81 26.85 -14.61
N LEU A 473 -7.02 27.40 -14.69
CA LEU A 473 -7.44 28.31 -15.76
C LEU A 473 -7.01 29.74 -15.45
N GLN A 474 -6.40 30.42 -16.41
CA GLN A 474 -6.15 31.87 -16.39
C GLN A 474 -7.00 32.55 -17.48
N THR A 475 -7.74 33.59 -17.12
CA THR A 475 -8.58 34.38 -18.02
C THR A 475 -8.19 35.86 -17.96
N PHE A 476 -8.14 36.55 -19.11
CA PHE A 476 -7.73 37.95 -19.18
C PHE A 476 -8.96 38.85 -19.41
N LYS A 477 -9.26 39.74 -18.46
CA LYS A 477 -10.41 40.66 -18.56
C LYS A 477 -10.00 41.93 -19.31
N LYS A 478 -10.31 42.01 -20.61
CA LYS A 478 -10.26 43.27 -21.36
C LYS A 478 -11.65 43.87 -21.53
N GLN A 479 -11.74 45.19 -21.45
CA GLN A 479 -12.96 45.93 -21.78
C GLN A 479 -13.24 45.79 -23.29
N PHE A 480 -14.51 45.58 -23.66
CA PHE A 480 -14.90 45.34 -25.05
C PHE A 480 -14.62 46.57 -25.92
N VAL A 481 -13.60 46.47 -26.76
CA VAL A 481 -13.35 47.38 -27.89
C VAL A 481 -13.40 46.53 -29.15
N ILE A 482 -14.29 46.86 -30.09
CA ILE A 482 -14.57 46.02 -31.27
C ILE A 482 -13.43 46.15 -32.30
N ARG A 483 -12.40 45.33 -32.12
CA ARG A 483 -11.49 44.85 -33.15
C ARG A 483 -11.25 43.35 -32.90
N TRP A 484 -11.28 42.55 -33.96
CA TRP A 484 -11.26 41.09 -33.85
C TRP A 484 -9.99 40.59 -33.13
N GLY A 485 -10.19 39.92 -32.00
CA GLY A 485 -9.13 39.30 -31.20
C GLY A 485 -9.76 38.44 -30.10
N PRO A 486 -9.38 37.15 -29.96
CA PRO A 486 -10.04 36.25 -29.02
C PRO A 486 -9.77 36.65 -27.57
N THR A 487 -10.76 36.41 -26.70
CA THR A 487 -10.57 36.51 -25.24
C THR A 487 -9.62 35.40 -24.80
N THR A 488 -8.35 35.72 -24.65
CA THR A 488 -7.31 34.73 -24.35
C THR A 488 -7.62 34.03 -23.03
N SER A 489 -7.68 32.71 -23.08
CA SER A 489 -7.79 31.82 -21.93
C SER A 489 -6.65 30.82 -22.01
N ILE A 490 -5.98 30.54 -20.89
CA ILE A 490 -4.80 29.68 -20.84
C ILE A 490 -5.01 28.66 -19.71
N TRP A 491 -4.84 27.38 -20.02
CA TRP A 491 -4.92 26.31 -19.04
C TRP A 491 -3.52 25.87 -18.64
N TRP A 492 -3.18 26.01 -17.37
CA TRP A 492 -1.89 25.59 -16.81
C TRP A 492 -2.02 24.20 -16.23
N LEU A 493 -1.34 23.23 -16.84
CA LEU A 493 -1.15 21.89 -16.29
C LEU A 493 0.17 21.84 -15.53
N LEU A 494 0.09 21.63 -14.21
CA LEU A 494 1.24 21.48 -13.33
C LEU A 494 1.41 20.01 -12.95
N LEU A 495 2.55 19.41 -13.29
CA LEU A 495 2.87 18.02 -12.97
C LEU A 495 4.09 17.98 -12.03
N ARG A 496 3.83 17.63 -10.76
CA ARG A 496 4.87 17.34 -9.77
C ARG A 496 5.19 15.85 -9.86
N LEU A 497 6.21 15.49 -10.61
CA LEU A 497 6.68 14.11 -10.77
C LEU A 497 7.83 13.83 -9.78
N PRO A 498 8.21 12.56 -9.54
CA PRO A 498 9.14 12.19 -8.46
C PRO A 498 10.52 12.85 -8.57
N ASN A 499 11.01 13.03 -9.81
CA ASN A 499 12.35 13.53 -10.11
C ASN A 499 12.34 14.89 -10.86
N LYS A 500 11.18 15.42 -11.25
CA LYS A 500 11.05 16.64 -12.08
C LYS A 500 9.73 17.36 -11.86
N ARG A 501 9.74 18.70 -11.99
CA ARG A 501 8.53 19.53 -12.11
C ARG A 501 8.33 19.84 -13.61
N LEU A 502 7.12 19.70 -14.13
CA LEU A 502 6.77 20.08 -15.51
C LEU A 502 5.56 21.02 -15.49
N LEU A 503 5.70 22.15 -16.17
CA LEU A 503 4.68 23.19 -16.31
C LEU A 503 4.31 23.30 -17.79
N VAL A 504 3.02 23.14 -18.13
CA VAL A 504 2.54 23.17 -19.51
C VAL A 504 1.38 24.16 -19.69
N THR A 505 1.60 25.02 -20.67
CA THR A 505 0.73 25.81 -21.55
C THR A 505 -0.36 25.17 -22.39
N LEU A 506 -1.55 24.81 -21.92
CA LEU A 506 -2.58 24.24 -22.82
C LEU A 506 -3.45 25.32 -23.48
N ASP A 507 -3.73 25.15 -24.78
CA ASP A 507 -4.50 26.08 -25.63
C ASP A 507 -6.02 26.02 -25.38
N ASN A 508 -6.49 24.87 -24.90
CA ASN A 508 -7.89 24.51 -24.72
C ASN A 508 -8.07 23.74 -23.40
N SER A 509 -9.34 23.58 -22.97
CA SER A 509 -9.66 22.82 -21.76
C SER A 509 -9.56 21.29 -21.98
N PRO A 510 -8.68 20.56 -21.28
CA PRO A 510 -8.63 19.10 -21.31
C PRO A 510 -9.82 18.45 -20.59
N LEU A 511 -10.70 19.24 -19.96
CA LEU A 511 -11.96 18.76 -19.40
C LEU A 511 -13.09 18.68 -20.46
N VAL A 512 -12.86 19.23 -21.65
CA VAL A 512 -13.85 19.35 -22.73
C VAL A 512 -13.37 18.72 -24.04
N ARG A 513 -12.06 18.58 -24.24
CA ARG A 513 -11.45 17.98 -25.43
C ARG A 513 -10.50 16.86 -25.04
N ASP A 514 -10.64 15.71 -25.70
CA ASP A 514 -9.74 14.56 -25.52
C ASP A 514 -8.37 14.72 -26.20
N ALA A 515 -8.14 15.84 -26.89
CA ALA A 515 -6.84 16.29 -27.37
C ALA A 515 -6.74 17.82 -27.30
N VAL A 516 -5.65 18.34 -26.74
CA VAL A 516 -5.32 19.78 -26.69
C VAL A 516 -3.83 19.99 -26.96
N ALA A 517 -3.48 21.15 -27.53
CA ALA A 517 -2.10 21.54 -27.80
C ALA A 517 -1.48 22.21 -26.56
N GLY A 518 -0.20 21.97 -26.35
CA GLY A 518 0.55 22.34 -25.16
C GLY A 518 1.90 22.98 -25.49
N ALA A 519 2.35 23.95 -24.68
CA ALA A 519 3.71 24.48 -24.72
C ALA A 519 4.36 24.40 -23.35
N ARG A 520 5.58 23.86 -23.26
CA ARG A 520 6.33 23.77 -22.01
C ARG A 520 6.81 25.15 -21.57
N GLN A 521 6.54 25.49 -20.31
CA GLN A 521 6.95 26.76 -19.70
C GLN A 521 8.08 26.54 -18.70
N ASP A 522 8.90 27.57 -18.51
CA ASP A 522 9.84 27.64 -17.39
C ASP A 522 9.06 27.68 -16.06
N PRO A 523 9.28 26.71 -15.13
CA PRO A 523 8.68 26.73 -13.80
C PRO A 523 9.15 27.90 -12.92
N GLN A 524 10.30 28.50 -13.18
CA GLN A 524 10.92 29.47 -12.28
C GLN A 524 10.05 30.73 -12.12
N GLY A 525 9.81 31.15 -10.87
CA GLY A 525 8.93 32.27 -10.51
C GLY A 525 7.41 32.02 -10.69
N ARG A 526 6.99 31.17 -11.62
CA ARG A 526 5.55 30.87 -11.87
C ARG A 526 5.02 29.71 -11.03
N TRP A 527 5.83 28.68 -10.83
CA TRP A 527 5.42 27.42 -10.23
C TRP A 527 4.81 27.61 -8.84
N ASP A 528 5.53 28.27 -7.92
CA ASP A 528 5.14 28.25 -6.51
C ASP A 528 3.86 29.06 -6.26
N ARG A 529 3.55 30.09 -7.07
CA ARG A 529 2.25 30.81 -7.03
C ARG A 529 1.08 29.94 -7.50
N LEU A 530 1.21 29.28 -8.65
CA LEU A 530 0.19 28.36 -9.18
C LEU A 530 -0.01 27.12 -8.27
N TRP A 531 1.07 26.62 -7.66
CA TRP A 531 1.02 25.49 -6.74
C TRP A 531 0.49 25.87 -5.34
N ALA A 532 0.60 27.14 -4.94
CA ALA A 532 0.01 27.67 -3.70
C ALA A 532 -1.49 28.00 -3.81
N LEU A 533 -1.98 28.37 -5.00
CA LEU A 533 -3.36 28.81 -5.27
C LEU A 533 -4.44 28.02 -4.51
N ARG A 534 -5.46 28.73 -4.00
CA ARG A 534 -6.67 28.17 -3.37
C ARG A 534 -7.92 28.85 -3.94
N GLY A 535 -8.69 28.13 -4.75
CA GLY A 535 -9.85 28.70 -5.44
C GLY A 535 -9.42 29.63 -6.59
N SER A 536 -9.77 30.92 -6.52
CA SER A 536 -9.45 31.89 -7.56
C SER A 536 -8.86 33.18 -7.02
N GLU A 537 -7.86 33.72 -7.70
CA GLU A 537 -7.15 34.96 -7.38
C GLU A 537 -7.07 35.85 -8.64
N GLU A 538 -6.96 37.17 -8.47
CA GLU A 538 -6.59 38.08 -9.57
C GLU A 538 -5.08 38.39 -9.53
N VAL A 539 -4.53 38.67 -10.71
CA VAL A 539 -3.08 38.77 -10.96
C VAL A 539 -2.81 40.03 -11.76
N GLU A 540 -2.12 40.96 -11.10
CA GLU A 540 -1.78 42.27 -11.65
C GLU A 540 -0.98 42.21 -12.95
N PRO A 541 -1.16 43.19 -13.86
CA PRO A 541 -0.32 43.39 -15.03
C PRO A 541 1.17 43.57 -14.67
N GLY A 542 2.05 43.42 -15.65
CA GLY A 542 3.51 43.58 -15.49
C GLY A 542 4.20 42.50 -14.66
N THR A 543 3.49 41.44 -14.24
CA THR A 543 4.05 40.35 -13.44
C THR A 543 4.52 39.18 -14.30
N ALA A 544 5.43 38.35 -13.80
CA ALA A 544 5.96 37.18 -14.53
C ALA A 544 4.89 36.14 -14.95
N LEU A 545 3.70 36.20 -14.35
CA LEU A 545 2.53 35.36 -14.65
C LEU A 545 1.42 36.10 -15.43
N ASN A 546 1.43 37.44 -15.44
CA ASN A 546 0.61 38.28 -16.31
C ASN A 546 1.50 39.37 -16.95
N PRO A 547 2.19 39.06 -18.06
CA PRO A 547 3.11 39.98 -18.73
C PRO A 547 2.40 41.04 -19.59
N THR A 548 1.08 41.17 -19.51
CA THR A 548 0.37 42.28 -20.17
C THR A 548 0.70 43.60 -19.46
N LYS A 549 0.58 44.72 -20.18
CA LYS A 549 0.88 46.05 -19.61
C LYS A 549 -0.23 46.54 -18.67
N ASP A 550 -1.48 46.37 -19.09
CA ASP A 550 -2.63 47.07 -18.47
C ASP A 550 -3.87 46.15 -18.25
N THR A 551 -3.74 44.82 -18.44
CA THR A 551 -4.90 43.90 -18.48
C THR A 551 -4.86 42.91 -17.30
N PRO A 552 -5.69 43.08 -16.25
CA PRO A 552 -5.71 42.13 -15.14
C PRO A 552 -6.20 40.76 -15.60
N SER A 553 -5.63 39.72 -15.01
CA SER A 553 -5.99 38.33 -15.30
C SER A 553 -6.44 37.61 -14.03
N ARG A 554 -7.44 36.73 -14.13
CA ARG A 554 -7.92 35.91 -13.02
C ARG A 554 -7.48 34.46 -13.20
N ILE A 555 -6.76 33.93 -12.22
CA ILE A 555 -6.42 32.50 -12.12
C ILE A 555 -7.48 31.78 -11.27
N THR A 556 -7.83 30.55 -11.65
CA THR A 556 -8.83 29.70 -10.98
C THR A 556 -8.38 28.25 -11.03
N LEU A 557 -8.18 27.61 -9.88
CA LEU A 557 -7.95 26.18 -9.77
C LEU A 557 -9.22 25.45 -10.26
N LEU A 558 -9.07 24.61 -11.29
CA LEU A 558 -10.14 23.75 -11.79
C LEU A 558 -10.16 22.41 -11.06
N ASP A 559 -9.01 21.72 -11.04
CA ASP A 559 -8.88 20.37 -10.47
C ASP A 559 -7.49 20.15 -9.85
N GLU A 560 -7.40 19.27 -8.85
CA GLU A 560 -6.16 18.72 -8.32
C GLU A 560 -6.30 17.27 -7.85
N GLY A 561 -5.27 16.45 -8.08
CA GLY A 561 -5.30 15.06 -7.67
C GLY A 561 -3.94 14.36 -7.70
N PRO A 562 -3.88 13.08 -7.27
CA PRO A 562 -2.80 12.19 -7.65
C PRO A 562 -2.85 11.88 -9.15
N VAL A 563 -1.69 11.55 -9.71
CA VAL A 563 -1.52 11.06 -11.08
C VAL A 563 -0.45 9.97 -11.08
N ASP A 564 -0.75 8.79 -11.62
CA ASP A 564 0.22 7.69 -11.70
C ASP A 564 1.01 7.74 -13.02
N VAL A 565 2.31 7.46 -12.98
CA VAL A 565 3.15 7.43 -14.19
C VAL A 565 3.12 6.02 -14.79
N LEU A 566 2.44 5.88 -15.92
CA LEU A 566 2.29 4.60 -16.63
C LEU A 566 3.51 4.28 -17.51
N ASP A 567 4.06 5.27 -18.20
CA ASP A 567 5.26 5.20 -19.05
C ASP A 567 6.00 6.57 -19.06
N GLU A 568 7.32 6.56 -19.21
CA GLU A 568 8.18 7.76 -19.25
C GLU A 568 9.39 7.53 -20.17
N ARG A 569 9.48 8.32 -21.24
CA ARG A 569 10.55 8.31 -22.25
C ARG A 569 10.93 9.77 -22.62
N PRO A 570 12.07 10.01 -23.29
CA PRO A 570 12.37 11.33 -23.86
C PRO A 570 11.23 11.76 -24.80
N GLY A 571 10.73 12.99 -24.64
CA GLY A 571 9.59 13.50 -25.40
C GLY A 571 8.25 12.78 -25.16
N PHE A 572 8.10 11.90 -24.16
CA PHE A 572 6.83 11.16 -23.97
C PHE A 572 6.55 10.77 -22.51
N LEU A 573 5.34 11.04 -22.05
CA LEU A 573 4.79 10.57 -20.79
C LEU A 573 3.42 9.92 -21.03
N LYS A 574 3.15 8.78 -20.41
CA LYS A 574 1.78 8.27 -20.22
C LYS A 574 1.44 8.32 -18.74
N LEU A 575 0.31 8.91 -18.40
CA LEU A 575 -0.09 9.33 -17.06
C LEU A 575 -1.54 8.90 -16.81
N ASP A 576 -1.89 8.52 -15.58
CA ASP A 576 -3.25 8.15 -15.19
C ASP A 576 -3.76 9.10 -14.12
N PHE A 577 -4.74 9.94 -14.46
CA PHE A 577 -5.20 11.05 -13.63
C PHE A 577 -6.35 10.64 -12.73
N SER A 578 -6.31 11.08 -11.46
CA SER A 578 -7.31 10.76 -10.44
C SER A 578 -7.80 12.01 -9.70
N GLY A 579 -8.15 13.06 -10.44
CA GLY A 579 -8.78 14.28 -9.89
C GLY A 579 -10.30 14.19 -9.79
N SER A 580 -10.94 15.32 -9.48
CA SER A 580 -12.40 15.42 -9.50
C SER A 580 -12.95 15.36 -10.92
N ASP A 581 -12.29 16.01 -11.89
CA ASP A 581 -12.82 16.21 -13.24
C ASP A 581 -11.89 15.62 -14.31
N LEU A 582 -10.57 15.86 -14.18
CA LEU A 582 -9.55 15.24 -15.03
C LEU A 582 -9.25 13.84 -14.51
N ARG A 583 -9.87 12.84 -15.15
CA ARG A 583 -9.75 11.42 -14.80
C ARG A 583 -9.29 10.55 -15.95
N GLY A 584 -8.72 9.40 -15.59
CA GLY A 584 -8.32 8.32 -16.49
C GLY A 584 -6.99 8.61 -17.21
N PRO A 585 -6.63 7.80 -18.21
CA PRO A 585 -5.29 7.82 -18.77
C PRO A 585 -5.13 8.84 -19.90
N TRP A 586 -3.99 9.52 -19.91
CA TRP A 586 -3.58 10.51 -20.92
C TRP A 586 -2.12 10.28 -21.33
N ILE A 587 -1.78 10.73 -22.54
CA ILE A 587 -0.40 10.93 -23.00
C ILE A 587 -0.08 12.42 -23.06
N LEU A 588 1.17 12.76 -22.74
CA LEU A 588 1.79 14.03 -23.06
C LEU A 588 3.02 13.72 -23.92
N TYR A 589 2.97 14.03 -25.20
CA TYR A 589 4.05 13.75 -26.16
C TYR A 589 4.56 15.03 -26.79
N GLU A 590 5.88 15.15 -26.96
CA GLU A 590 6.55 16.27 -27.64
C GLU A 590 6.47 16.04 -29.16
N GLU A 591 6.19 17.09 -29.93
CA GLU A 591 6.00 16.98 -31.38
C GLU A 591 7.33 16.73 -32.12
N GLU A 592 8.36 17.52 -31.77
CA GLU A 592 9.76 17.26 -32.14
C GLU A 592 10.65 17.30 -30.88
N PRO A 593 11.69 16.43 -30.77
CA PRO A 593 12.56 16.40 -29.59
C PRO A 593 13.30 17.72 -29.33
N GLY A 594 12.83 18.48 -28.33
CA GLY A 594 13.42 19.78 -27.93
C GLY A 594 12.68 21.01 -28.45
N ALA A 595 11.64 20.86 -29.27
CA ALA A 595 10.80 21.99 -29.71
C ALA A 595 9.95 22.58 -28.57
N GLY A 596 9.72 21.83 -27.49
CA GLY A 596 8.95 22.31 -26.34
C GLY A 596 7.43 22.40 -26.57
N ILE A 597 6.94 21.98 -27.74
CA ILE A 597 5.52 21.84 -28.08
C ILE A 597 5.08 20.40 -27.80
N PHE A 598 3.94 20.23 -27.14
CA PHE A 598 3.42 18.96 -26.68
C PHE A 598 1.94 18.75 -27.06
N GLY A 599 1.57 17.57 -27.53
CA GLY A 599 0.18 17.13 -27.55
C GLY A 599 -0.22 16.51 -26.21
N PHE A 600 -1.33 16.93 -25.61
CA PHE A 600 -1.94 16.28 -24.45
C PHE A 600 -3.25 15.62 -24.86
N GLN A 601 -3.30 14.28 -24.83
CA GLN A 601 -4.39 13.48 -25.42
C GLN A 601 -4.82 12.32 -24.52
N ARG A 602 -6.13 12.01 -24.44
CA ARG A 602 -6.65 10.84 -23.72
C ARG A 602 -6.21 9.53 -24.37
N THR A 603 -6.04 8.46 -23.59
CA THR A 603 -5.64 7.13 -24.08
C THR A 603 -6.22 6.02 -23.21
N GLU A 604 -6.33 4.80 -23.73
CA GLU A 604 -6.81 3.65 -22.95
C GLU A 604 -5.72 2.96 -22.11
N LEU A 605 -6.13 2.23 -21.08
CA LEU A 605 -5.27 1.39 -20.24
C LEU A 605 -5.02 0.02 -20.91
N GLY A 606 -4.09 -0.02 -21.86
CA GLY A 606 -3.54 -1.30 -22.34
C GLY A 606 -2.90 -2.07 -21.17
N PRO A 607 -3.21 -3.38 -20.98
CA PRO A 607 -2.72 -4.15 -19.85
C PRO A 607 -1.20 -4.35 -19.90
N ARG A 608 -0.54 -4.23 -18.74
CA ARG A 608 0.91 -4.43 -18.60
C ARG A 608 1.27 -5.92 -18.69
N VAL A 609 1.71 -6.38 -19.86
CA VAL A 609 2.48 -7.63 -19.98
C VAL A 609 3.84 -7.42 -19.31
N SER A 610 4.29 -8.38 -18.49
CA SER A 610 5.61 -8.31 -17.85
C SER A 610 6.72 -8.65 -18.87
N LYS A 611 7.96 -8.19 -18.64
CA LYS A 611 9.12 -8.54 -19.50
C LYS A 611 9.58 -10.01 -19.39
N GLN A 612 8.78 -10.89 -18.77
CA GLN A 612 9.13 -12.28 -18.48
C GLN A 612 7.98 -13.25 -18.81
N ALA A 613 6.94 -12.82 -19.52
CA ALA A 613 5.81 -13.67 -19.87
C ALA A 613 6.22 -14.77 -20.88
N ARG A 614 6.20 -16.03 -20.44
CA ARG A 614 6.62 -17.21 -21.22
C ARG A 614 5.63 -18.36 -21.12
N TYR A 615 5.67 -19.28 -22.09
CA TYR A 615 4.88 -20.50 -22.08
C TYR A 615 5.74 -21.74 -22.36
N VAL A 616 5.27 -22.91 -21.92
CA VAL A 616 5.79 -24.23 -22.29
C VAL A 616 4.69 -25.09 -22.89
N LEU A 617 5.06 -25.95 -23.85
CA LEU A 617 4.17 -26.92 -24.51
C LEU A 617 4.61 -28.35 -24.13
N HIS A 618 3.76 -29.09 -23.44
CA HIS A 618 4.05 -30.44 -22.94
C HIS A 618 3.11 -31.48 -23.54
N ARG A 619 3.65 -32.58 -24.09
CA ARG A 619 2.89 -33.79 -24.39
C ARG A 619 2.77 -34.63 -23.11
N HIS A 620 1.55 -34.93 -22.70
CA HIS A 620 1.22 -35.81 -21.57
C HIS A 620 0.71 -37.16 -22.07
N GLU A 621 1.17 -38.23 -21.43
CA GLU A 621 0.74 -39.60 -21.72
C GLU A 621 0.29 -40.29 -20.43
N VAL A 622 -0.97 -40.72 -20.41
CA VAL A 622 -1.69 -41.23 -19.23
C VAL A 622 -2.52 -42.44 -19.65
N GLU A 623 -2.12 -43.64 -19.19
CA GLU A 623 -2.84 -44.90 -19.44
C GLU A 623 -3.19 -45.14 -20.94
N GLY A 624 -2.28 -44.75 -21.84
CA GLY A 624 -2.46 -44.87 -23.30
C GLY A 624 -3.22 -43.73 -23.97
N ARG A 625 -3.75 -42.75 -23.20
CA ARG A 625 -4.31 -41.51 -23.73
C ARG A 625 -3.24 -40.42 -23.79
N VAL A 626 -3.30 -39.58 -24.82
CA VAL A 626 -2.36 -38.48 -25.05
C VAL A 626 -3.12 -37.16 -25.06
N HIS A 627 -2.54 -36.10 -24.51
CA HIS A 627 -3.01 -34.72 -24.63
C HIS A 627 -1.83 -33.75 -24.57
N TRP A 628 -2.06 -32.49 -24.99
CA TRP A 628 -1.02 -31.47 -25.07
C TRP A 628 -1.40 -30.27 -24.21
N ASP A 629 -0.61 -29.96 -23.19
CA ASP A 629 -0.86 -28.81 -22.33
C ASP A 629 -0.01 -27.62 -22.74
N VAL A 630 -0.65 -26.46 -22.86
CA VAL A 630 0.01 -25.15 -22.90
C VAL A 630 -0.06 -24.55 -21.50
N ARG A 631 1.10 -24.26 -20.90
CA ARG A 631 1.24 -23.64 -19.58
C ARG A 631 1.92 -22.29 -19.72
N MET A 632 1.30 -21.23 -19.19
CA MET A 632 1.70 -19.83 -19.35
C MET A 632 2.01 -19.20 -17.98
N ASP A 633 3.24 -18.71 -17.80
CA ASP A 633 3.59 -17.84 -16.67
C ASP A 633 3.66 -16.38 -17.15
N LEU A 634 2.80 -15.52 -16.60
CA LEU A 634 2.75 -14.09 -16.95
C LEU A 634 3.72 -13.25 -16.09
N GLY A 635 4.45 -13.87 -15.16
CA GLY A 635 5.36 -13.20 -14.22
C GLY A 635 4.67 -12.60 -12.99
N ALA A 636 3.36 -12.85 -12.81
CA ALA A 636 2.60 -12.53 -11.60
C ALA A 636 1.38 -13.46 -11.48
N GLY A 637 1.17 -14.03 -10.29
CA GLY A 637 0.07 -14.97 -10.01
C GLY A 637 0.38 -16.44 -10.35
N PRO A 638 -0.65 -17.30 -10.37
CA PRO A 638 -0.53 -18.71 -10.73
C PRO A 638 -0.30 -18.89 -12.24
N ILE A 639 0.23 -20.06 -12.63
CA ILE A 639 0.37 -20.44 -14.03
C ILE A 639 -1.01 -20.66 -14.62
N LEU A 640 -1.24 -20.16 -15.84
CA LEU A 640 -2.48 -20.35 -16.57
C LEU A 640 -2.31 -21.52 -17.55
N GLU A 641 -3.22 -22.48 -17.51
CA GLU A 641 -3.05 -23.78 -18.19
C GLU A 641 -4.29 -24.13 -19.03
N PHE A 642 -4.07 -24.63 -20.24
CA PHE A 642 -5.13 -25.29 -21.02
C PHE A 642 -4.59 -26.53 -21.75
N SER A 643 -5.38 -27.60 -21.71
CA SER A 643 -5.11 -28.89 -22.37
C SER A 643 -5.82 -28.94 -23.73
N LEU A 644 -5.15 -29.46 -24.75
CA LEU A 644 -5.61 -29.73 -26.12
C LEU A 644 -5.70 -31.24 -26.36
N SER A 645 -6.68 -31.68 -27.16
CA SER A 645 -6.87 -33.11 -27.49
C SER A 645 -5.98 -33.65 -28.60
N GLU A 646 -5.34 -32.78 -29.38
CA GLU A 646 -4.56 -33.10 -30.57
C GLU A 646 -3.27 -32.25 -30.59
N ASP A 647 -2.24 -32.67 -31.34
CA ASP A 647 -0.96 -31.98 -31.38
C ASP A 647 -1.10 -30.61 -32.07
N PRO A 648 -0.85 -29.48 -31.39
CA PRO A 648 -1.00 -28.16 -32.00
C PRO A 648 -0.04 -27.87 -33.15
N LEU A 649 0.98 -28.70 -33.37
CA LEU A 649 1.94 -28.58 -34.47
C LEU A 649 1.45 -29.25 -35.77
N GLU A 650 0.58 -30.26 -35.67
CA GLU A 650 0.09 -31.06 -36.81
C GLU A 650 -1.43 -30.95 -37.04
N ALA A 651 -2.21 -30.65 -36.00
CA ALA A 651 -3.66 -30.60 -36.05
C ALA A 651 -4.19 -29.40 -36.87
N LYS A 652 -5.42 -29.57 -37.40
CA LYS A 652 -6.14 -28.53 -38.16
C LYS A 652 -7.15 -27.83 -37.28
N ASP A 653 -7.34 -26.54 -37.51
CA ASP A 653 -8.30 -25.74 -36.75
C ASP A 653 -9.76 -26.13 -37.01
N PRO A 654 -10.65 -26.05 -36.01
CA PRO A 654 -10.37 -25.72 -34.60
C PRO A 654 -9.87 -26.92 -33.80
N ILE A 655 -8.83 -26.72 -32.98
CA ILE A 655 -8.32 -27.78 -32.09
C ILE A 655 -9.18 -27.82 -30.82
N PRO A 656 -9.76 -28.98 -30.42
CA PRO A 656 -10.55 -29.06 -29.19
C PRO A 656 -9.70 -28.84 -27.94
N ALA A 657 -10.21 -28.01 -27.03
CA ALA A 657 -9.47 -27.54 -25.86
C ALA A 657 -10.31 -27.63 -24.57
N THR A 658 -9.62 -27.65 -23.44
CA THR A 658 -10.23 -27.35 -22.13
C THR A 658 -10.17 -25.85 -21.86
N TRP A 659 -11.17 -25.30 -21.17
CA TRP A 659 -11.10 -23.90 -20.75
C TRP A 659 -10.03 -23.70 -19.67
N LEU A 660 -9.54 -22.46 -19.59
CA LEU A 660 -8.39 -22.03 -18.79
C LEU A 660 -8.48 -22.44 -17.30
N LYS A 661 -7.49 -23.19 -16.85
CA LYS A 661 -7.26 -23.65 -15.47
C LYS A 661 -6.14 -22.83 -14.82
N GLN A 662 -6.02 -22.93 -13.50
CA GLN A 662 -4.86 -22.45 -12.75
C GLN A 662 -4.00 -23.63 -12.31
N CYS A 663 -2.69 -23.54 -12.52
CA CYS A 663 -1.69 -24.45 -12.00
C CYS A 663 -0.83 -23.73 -10.95
N LEU A 664 -0.74 -24.32 -9.76
CA LEU A 664 -0.04 -23.75 -8.60
C LEU A 664 1.40 -24.26 -8.46
N ASP A 665 1.72 -25.41 -9.09
CA ASP A 665 3.05 -26.00 -9.07
C ASP A 665 3.93 -25.35 -10.16
N ARG A 666 4.87 -24.50 -9.75
CA ARG A 666 5.77 -23.80 -10.67
C ARG A 666 6.83 -24.71 -11.32
N THR A 667 7.08 -25.90 -10.77
CA THR A 667 8.07 -26.84 -11.33
C THR A 667 7.64 -27.47 -12.67
N TRP A 668 6.38 -27.25 -13.09
CA TRP A 668 5.94 -27.57 -14.45
C TRP A 668 6.54 -26.66 -15.53
N MET A 669 7.13 -25.51 -15.17
CA MET A 669 7.84 -24.62 -16.10
C MET A 669 9.35 -24.95 -16.23
N GLU A 670 9.78 -26.07 -15.65
CA GLU A 670 11.19 -26.46 -15.47
C GLU A 670 11.48 -27.90 -15.95
N ILE A 671 10.50 -28.58 -16.56
CA ILE A 671 10.68 -29.94 -17.08
C ILE A 671 11.46 -29.88 -18.39
N SER A 672 12.72 -30.31 -18.36
CA SER A 672 13.61 -30.39 -19.53
C SER A 672 13.81 -31.81 -20.09
N GLU A 673 13.59 -32.85 -19.28
CA GLU A 673 13.82 -34.24 -19.68
C GLU A 673 12.56 -34.91 -20.28
N PRO A 674 12.69 -35.67 -21.39
CA PRO A 674 11.57 -36.37 -22.01
C PRO A 674 11.09 -37.56 -21.15
N ALA A 675 9.79 -37.85 -21.24
CA ALA A 675 9.10 -38.88 -20.46
C ALA A 675 9.25 -38.77 -18.92
N THR A 676 9.52 -37.56 -18.40
CA THR A 676 9.58 -37.25 -16.97
C THR A 676 8.31 -37.74 -16.25
N PRO A 677 8.41 -38.61 -15.23
CA PRO A 677 7.25 -39.07 -14.48
C PRO A 677 6.77 -38.00 -13.51
N ARG A 678 5.54 -37.52 -13.69
CA ARG A 678 4.83 -36.65 -12.74
C ARG A 678 3.59 -37.36 -12.20
N LYS A 679 3.10 -36.91 -11.04
CA LYS A 679 1.91 -37.49 -10.40
C LYS A 679 0.80 -36.45 -10.33
N VAL A 680 -0.24 -36.64 -11.13
CA VAL A 680 -1.38 -35.71 -11.27
C VAL A 680 -2.62 -36.37 -10.69
N GLN A 681 -3.25 -35.73 -9.70
CA GLN A 681 -4.47 -36.21 -9.00
C GLN A 681 -4.39 -37.68 -8.50
N GLY A 682 -3.18 -38.19 -8.24
CA GLY A 682 -2.93 -39.57 -7.79
C GLY A 682 -2.40 -40.50 -8.88
N ILE A 683 -2.63 -40.20 -10.15
CA ILE A 683 -2.24 -40.99 -11.32
C ILE A 683 -0.81 -40.61 -11.75
N TRP A 684 -0.01 -41.58 -12.22
CA TRP A 684 1.30 -41.32 -12.81
C TRP A 684 1.16 -40.99 -14.31
N THR A 685 1.73 -39.86 -14.70
CA THR A 685 1.69 -39.30 -16.06
C THR A 685 3.12 -39.18 -16.58
N LYS A 686 3.39 -39.60 -17.81
CA LYS A 686 4.67 -39.30 -18.48
C LYS A 686 4.56 -37.96 -19.19
N VAL A 687 5.54 -37.08 -18.97
CA VAL A 687 5.56 -35.72 -19.50
C VAL A 687 6.76 -35.56 -20.40
N THR A 688 6.54 -35.15 -21.65
CA THR A 688 7.61 -34.80 -22.59
C THR A 688 7.48 -33.33 -22.96
N PRO A 689 8.47 -32.47 -22.63
CA PRO A 689 8.48 -31.10 -23.11
C PRO A 689 8.73 -31.13 -24.63
N LEU A 690 7.88 -30.43 -25.39
CA LEU A 690 8.06 -30.25 -26.83
C LEU A 690 8.84 -28.97 -27.13
N GLY A 691 8.62 -27.92 -26.34
CA GLY A 691 9.35 -26.66 -26.42
C GLY A 691 8.78 -25.56 -25.53
N GLU A 692 9.45 -24.42 -25.50
CA GLU A 692 8.99 -23.19 -24.83
C GLU A 692 8.92 -22.01 -25.81
N GLY A 693 8.38 -20.89 -25.34
CA GLY A 693 8.26 -19.66 -26.12
C GLY A 693 7.84 -18.44 -25.33
N SER A 694 7.79 -17.29 -26.00
CA SER A 694 7.45 -15.99 -25.41
C SER A 694 6.01 -15.61 -25.71
N ILE A 695 5.34 -14.98 -24.75
CA ILE A 695 3.98 -14.43 -24.92
C ILE A 695 4.13 -12.95 -25.27
N LEU A 696 4.00 -12.62 -26.55
CA LEU A 696 4.13 -11.24 -27.06
C LEU A 696 2.89 -10.40 -26.70
N ARG A 697 1.71 -11.02 -26.72
CA ARG A 697 0.42 -10.39 -26.40
C ARG A 697 -0.51 -11.36 -25.68
N PHE A 698 -1.28 -10.82 -24.75
CA PHE A 698 -2.29 -11.55 -23.98
C PHE A 698 -3.50 -10.62 -23.77
N ARG A 699 -4.68 -11.00 -24.27
CA ARG A 699 -5.94 -10.27 -24.06
C ARG A 699 -7.05 -11.26 -23.69
N ARG A 700 -7.59 -11.13 -22.48
CA ARG A 700 -8.73 -11.93 -22.01
C ARG A 700 -10.03 -11.13 -22.18
N GLY A 701 -10.98 -11.67 -22.93
CA GLY A 701 -12.38 -11.24 -22.95
C GLY A 701 -13.22 -12.01 -21.92
N GLU A 702 -14.55 -11.88 -22.00
CA GLU A 702 -15.48 -12.62 -21.14
C GLU A 702 -15.56 -14.11 -21.54
N ASP A 703 -15.54 -14.36 -22.85
CA ASP A 703 -15.74 -15.65 -23.51
C ASP A 703 -14.51 -16.14 -24.29
N HIS A 704 -13.46 -15.34 -24.46
CA HIS A 704 -12.28 -15.70 -25.24
C HIS A 704 -10.96 -15.23 -24.62
N LEU A 705 -9.85 -15.81 -25.09
CA LEU A 705 -8.49 -15.41 -24.76
C LEU A 705 -7.67 -15.34 -26.04
N ASP A 706 -7.23 -14.14 -26.42
CA ASP A 706 -6.33 -13.91 -27.55
C ASP A 706 -4.87 -13.90 -27.08
N LEU A 707 -4.04 -14.65 -27.80
CA LEU A 707 -2.63 -14.86 -27.55
C LEU A 707 -1.83 -14.54 -28.84
N GLU A 708 -0.70 -13.87 -28.68
CA GLU A 708 0.29 -13.71 -29.75
C GLU A 708 1.59 -14.35 -29.23
N LEU A 709 2.00 -15.44 -29.87
CA LEU A 709 3.07 -16.31 -29.39
C LEU A 709 4.25 -16.32 -30.36
N ASP A 710 5.46 -16.43 -29.80
CA ASP A 710 6.68 -16.77 -30.53
C ASP A 710 7.39 -17.95 -29.86
N GLY A 711 8.29 -18.63 -30.58
CA GLY A 711 8.86 -19.92 -30.19
C GLY A 711 8.20 -21.07 -30.94
N ILE A 712 7.95 -22.19 -30.25
CA ILE A 712 7.42 -23.42 -30.85
C ILE A 712 6.00 -23.27 -31.42
N LEU A 713 5.14 -22.49 -30.74
CA LEU A 713 3.88 -21.99 -31.29
C LEU A 713 4.12 -20.53 -31.70
N ARG A 714 4.09 -20.27 -33.01
CA ARG A 714 4.26 -18.92 -33.59
C ARG A 714 2.97 -18.44 -34.24
N GLY A 715 2.59 -17.20 -33.96
CA GLY A 715 1.46 -16.49 -34.57
C GLY A 715 0.37 -16.08 -33.58
N GLY A 716 -0.73 -15.58 -34.12
CA GLY A 716 -1.94 -15.27 -33.36
C GLY A 716 -2.81 -16.51 -33.13
N PHE A 717 -3.31 -16.66 -31.90
CA PHE A 717 -4.22 -17.72 -31.50
C PHE A 717 -5.38 -17.16 -30.66
N ARG A 718 -6.59 -17.70 -30.83
CA ARG A 718 -7.75 -17.45 -29.97
C ARG A 718 -8.19 -18.74 -29.29
N LEU A 719 -8.15 -18.78 -27.96
CA LEU A 719 -8.83 -19.80 -27.16
C LEU A 719 -10.26 -19.31 -26.90
N GLN A 720 -11.23 -19.85 -27.64
CA GLN A 720 -12.65 -19.53 -27.54
C GLN A 720 -13.32 -20.45 -26.50
N ARG A 721 -14.07 -19.90 -25.55
CA ARG A 721 -14.86 -20.67 -24.58
C ARG A 721 -16.15 -21.16 -25.23
N LEU A 722 -16.57 -22.36 -24.85
CA LEU A 722 -17.87 -22.96 -25.14
C LEU A 722 -18.53 -23.42 -23.83
N ASN A 723 -19.79 -23.86 -23.91
CA ASN A 723 -20.52 -24.40 -22.75
C ASN A 723 -19.90 -25.74 -22.29
N GLY A 724 -18.95 -25.66 -21.35
CA GLY A 724 -18.26 -26.80 -20.73
C GLY A 724 -16.91 -27.15 -21.37
N SER A 725 -16.48 -26.46 -22.42
CA SER A 725 -15.23 -26.75 -23.16
C SER A 725 -14.62 -25.47 -23.77
N ALA A 726 -13.60 -25.62 -24.61
CA ALA A 726 -13.02 -24.55 -25.40
C ALA A 726 -12.58 -25.06 -26.79
N LEU A 727 -12.23 -24.14 -27.68
CA LEU A 727 -11.55 -24.40 -28.95
C LEU A 727 -10.34 -23.49 -29.06
N LEU A 728 -9.19 -24.02 -29.49
CA LEU A 728 -8.07 -23.20 -29.95
C LEU A 728 -8.21 -22.98 -31.47
N LEU A 729 -8.13 -21.72 -31.88
CA LEU A 729 -8.14 -21.28 -33.27
C LEU A 729 -6.81 -20.59 -33.56
N ARG A 730 -6.07 -21.03 -34.57
CA ARG A 730 -5.07 -20.19 -35.25
C ARG A 730 -5.80 -19.05 -35.96
N LEU A 731 -5.19 -17.87 -35.93
CA LEU A 731 -5.60 -16.72 -36.72
C LEU A 731 -4.64 -16.58 -37.91
N GLU A 732 -5.11 -16.15 -39.08
CA GLU A 732 -4.23 -15.79 -40.20
C GLU A 732 -3.91 -14.29 -40.15
N PRO A 733 -2.66 -13.87 -40.42
CA PRO A 733 -2.36 -12.45 -40.61
C PRO A 733 -3.00 -12.00 -41.93
N VAL A 734 -3.68 -10.86 -41.90
CA VAL A 734 -4.41 -10.32 -43.04
C VAL A 734 -3.89 -8.92 -43.38
N GLU A 735 -3.52 -8.79 -44.65
CA GLU A 735 -3.09 -7.55 -45.30
C GLU A 735 -3.90 -7.38 -46.59
N LYS A 736 -4.60 -6.25 -46.73
CA LYS A 736 -5.57 -6.01 -47.81
C LYS A 736 -5.58 -4.53 -48.21
N ALA A 737 -5.22 -4.25 -49.47
CA ALA A 737 -5.02 -2.89 -49.98
C ALA A 737 -6.16 -2.42 -50.91
N PHE A 738 -6.58 -1.17 -50.72
CA PHE A 738 -7.74 -0.52 -51.38
C PHE A 738 -7.42 0.93 -51.78
N GLN A 739 -8.18 1.51 -52.71
CA GLN A 739 -7.75 2.71 -53.45
C GLN A 739 -7.95 4.05 -52.73
N VAL A 740 -7.02 4.98 -52.97
CA VAL A 740 -7.19 6.42 -52.70
C VAL A 740 -8.19 7.01 -53.70
N VAL A 741 -9.18 7.73 -53.18
CA VAL A 741 -10.34 8.30 -53.88
C VAL A 741 -10.16 9.82 -54.11
N HIS A 742 -9.49 10.52 -53.18
CA HIS A 742 -9.21 11.95 -53.32
C HIS A 742 -7.96 12.38 -52.51
N LYS A 743 -7.34 13.50 -52.91
CA LYS A 743 -6.20 14.14 -52.22
C LYS A 743 -6.51 15.64 -52.11
N ALA A 744 -6.58 16.16 -50.89
CA ALA A 744 -6.81 17.57 -50.62
C ALA A 744 -5.46 18.24 -50.32
N ASP A 745 -4.75 18.63 -51.37
CA ASP A 745 -3.32 18.99 -51.30
C ASP A 745 -3.02 20.13 -50.32
N GLU A 746 -3.84 21.17 -50.30
CA GLU A 746 -3.72 22.33 -49.39
C GLU A 746 -3.87 21.99 -47.89
N LYS A 747 -4.32 20.77 -47.56
CA LYS A 747 -4.62 20.32 -46.19
C LYS A 747 -3.75 19.14 -45.74
N CYS A 748 -2.97 18.56 -46.65
CA CYS A 748 -2.24 17.29 -46.49
C CYS A 748 -3.17 16.12 -46.06
N ILE A 749 -4.39 16.06 -46.61
CA ILE A 749 -5.36 14.98 -46.32
C ILE A 749 -5.54 14.10 -47.55
N VAL A 750 -5.46 12.78 -47.35
CA VAL A 750 -5.77 11.75 -48.35
C VAL A 750 -7.02 10.97 -47.94
N TYR A 751 -7.95 10.82 -48.88
CA TYR A 751 -9.23 10.13 -48.72
C TYR A 751 -9.21 8.85 -49.54
N GLY A 752 -9.77 7.76 -49.02
CA GLY A 752 -9.79 6.46 -49.71
C GLY A 752 -10.83 5.51 -49.13
N VAL A 753 -11.18 4.49 -49.92
CA VAL A 753 -11.94 3.34 -49.42
C VAL A 753 -10.94 2.39 -48.76
N VAL A 754 -11.30 1.85 -47.58
CA VAL A 754 -10.47 0.94 -46.79
C VAL A 754 -11.03 -0.49 -46.81
N LEU A 755 -12.34 -0.66 -46.98
CA LEU A 755 -13.01 -1.95 -47.23
C LEU A 755 -14.26 -1.73 -48.09
N SER A 756 -14.62 -2.75 -48.88
CA SER A 756 -15.87 -2.78 -49.66
C SER A 756 -16.54 -4.15 -49.51
N PRO A 757 -17.88 -4.21 -49.31
CA PRO A 757 -18.64 -5.46 -49.34
C PRO A 757 -18.99 -5.92 -50.77
N HIS A 758 -18.70 -5.10 -51.78
CA HIS A 758 -19.22 -5.25 -53.14
C HIS A 758 -18.31 -6.08 -54.05
N GLY A 759 -18.23 -7.37 -53.75
CA GLY A 759 -17.46 -8.36 -54.50
C GLY A 759 -16.18 -8.80 -53.79
N PRO A 760 -15.41 -9.70 -54.40
CA PRO A 760 -14.13 -10.14 -53.84
C PRO A 760 -13.08 -9.02 -53.90
N ASP A 761 -12.24 -8.94 -52.87
CA ASP A 761 -11.06 -8.09 -52.84
C ASP A 761 -9.90 -8.63 -53.70
N ALA A 762 -8.75 -7.97 -53.63
CA ALA A 762 -7.53 -8.36 -54.36
C ALA A 762 -6.98 -9.74 -53.96
N GLN A 763 -7.46 -10.33 -52.86
CA GLN A 763 -7.09 -11.64 -52.35
C GLN A 763 -8.17 -12.71 -52.64
N GLY A 764 -9.33 -12.31 -53.18
CA GLY A 764 -10.45 -13.19 -53.49
C GLY A 764 -11.45 -13.38 -52.34
N ASP A 765 -11.28 -12.69 -51.21
CA ASP A 765 -12.20 -12.77 -50.08
C ASP A 765 -13.36 -11.78 -50.24
N VAL A 766 -14.55 -12.13 -49.74
CA VAL A 766 -15.68 -11.19 -49.56
C VAL A 766 -15.85 -10.92 -48.06
N ILE A 767 -16.05 -9.67 -47.67
CA ILE A 767 -16.25 -9.27 -46.27
C ILE A 767 -17.70 -8.78 -46.07
N PRO A 768 -18.45 -9.29 -45.07
CA PRO A 768 -19.81 -8.81 -44.79
C PRO A 768 -19.86 -7.33 -44.39
N PRO A 769 -20.91 -6.56 -44.74
CA PRO A 769 -21.06 -5.16 -44.34
C PRO A 769 -20.94 -4.91 -42.83
N GLU A 770 -21.45 -5.83 -42.01
CA GLU A 770 -21.42 -5.76 -40.54
C GLU A 770 -19.99 -5.88 -39.98
N GLU A 771 -19.15 -6.75 -40.56
CA GLU A 771 -17.73 -6.91 -40.21
C GLU A 771 -16.92 -5.67 -40.66
N ILE A 772 -17.31 -5.04 -41.77
CA ILE A 772 -16.73 -3.78 -42.25
C ILE A 772 -17.08 -2.62 -41.31
N GLU A 773 -18.32 -2.53 -40.84
CA GLU A 773 -18.78 -1.52 -39.89
C GLU A 773 -18.10 -1.70 -38.52
N GLU A 774 -18.00 -2.92 -38.00
CA GLU A 774 -17.25 -3.19 -36.77
C GLU A 774 -15.76 -2.85 -36.94
N ALA A 775 -15.11 -3.23 -38.04
CA ALA A 775 -13.72 -2.89 -38.31
C ALA A 775 -13.48 -1.37 -38.36
N ALA A 776 -14.37 -0.62 -39.02
CA ALA A 776 -14.30 0.84 -39.13
C ALA A 776 -14.42 1.55 -37.77
N HIS A 777 -15.35 1.09 -36.92
CA HIS A 777 -15.53 1.62 -35.58
C HIS A 777 -14.39 1.24 -34.64
N ASN A 778 -13.97 -0.02 -34.63
CA ASN A 778 -12.86 -0.51 -33.81
C ASN A 778 -11.52 0.16 -34.18
N PHE A 779 -11.28 0.45 -35.46
CA PHE A 779 -10.06 1.16 -35.89
C PHE A 779 -9.94 2.55 -35.26
N ILE A 780 -11.03 3.31 -35.21
CA ILE A 780 -11.05 4.64 -34.58
C ILE A 780 -11.00 4.53 -33.06
N ALA A 781 -11.79 3.65 -32.45
CA ALA A 781 -11.83 3.46 -31.00
C ALA A 781 -10.45 3.09 -30.43
N PHE A 782 -9.75 2.14 -31.05
CA PHE A 782 -8.48 1.61 -30.55
C PHE A 782 -7.24 2.36 -31.08
N GLY A 783 -7.41 3.59 -31.58
CA GLY A 783 -6.33 4.58 -31.69
C GLY A 783 -5.86 4.94 -33.10
N GLY A 784 -6.46 4.37 -34.16
CA GLY A 784 -6.32 4.84 -35.54
C GLY A 784 -4.89 4.96 -36.07
N ALA A 785 -4.01 4.02 -35.73
CA ALA A 785 -2.59 4.10 -36.08
C ALA A 785 -2.36 3.86 -37.59
N ILE A 786 -1.68 4.80 -38.24
CA ILE A 786 -1.33 4.73 -39.67
C ILE A 786 0.15 4.34 -39.81
N GLY A 787 0.44 3.32 -40.61
CA GLY A 787 1.80 2.93 -41.01
C GLY A 787 2.00 3.06 -42.53
N ILE A 788 3.19 2.72 -43.01
CA ILE A 788 3.49 2.56 -44.45
C ILE A 788 3.86 1.10 -44.68
N ASN A 789 3.19 0.46 -45.64
CA ASN A 789 3.48 -0.91 -46.11
C ASN A 789 3.65 -1.96 -44.99
N HIS A 790 2.99 -1.75 -43.85
CA HIS A 790 3.03 -2.63 -42.68
C HIS A 790 4.42 -2.81 -42.03
N GLU A 791 5.41 -2.01 -42.44
CA GLU A 791 6.79 -2.05 -41.96
C GLU A 791 7.06 -1.01 -40.87
N GLY A 792 7.90 -1.38 -39.90
CA GLY A 792 8.49 -0.45 -38.95
C GLY A 792 7.54 0.05 -37.86
N ARG A 793 7.29 1.36 -37.81
CA ARG A 793 6.48 2.04 -36.78
C ARG A 793 5.40 2.89 -37.46
N PRO A 794 4.27 3.15 -36.78
CA PRO A 794 3.30 4.14 -37.24
C PRO A 794 3.97 5.48 -37.54
N ILE A 795 3.59 6.10 -38.65
CA ILE A 795 4.08 7.39 -39.12
C ILE A 795 3.34 8.55 -38.42
N ALA A 796 3.84 9.77 -38.61
CA ALA A 796 3.12 10.99 -38.24
C ALA A 796 1.93 11.24 -39.19
N ALA A 797 0.87 10.43 -39.04
CA ALA A 797 -0.40 10.58 -39.73
C ALA A 797 -1.56 10.15 -38.82
N ARG A 798 -2.73 10.78 -38.99
CA ARG A 798 -3.93 10.52 -38.17
C ARG A 798 -5.19 10.45 -39.05
N PRO A 799 -6.13 9.54 -38.77
CA PRO A 799 -7.47 9.66 -39.33
C PRO A 799 -8.14 10.94 -38.82
N VAL A 800 -8.79 11.67 -39.72
CA VAL A 800 -9.54 12.90 -39.45
C VAL A 800 -11.03 12.75 -39.76
N GLU A 801 -11.39 11.81 -40.65
CA GLU A 801 -12.77 11.40 -40.92
C GLU A 801 -12.77 9.87 -41.12
N SER A 802 -13.84 9.18 -40.69
CA SER A 802 -14.04 7.74 -40.89
C SER A 802 -15.53 7.45 -40.86
N PHE A 803 -16.08 6.81 -41.89
CA PHE A 803 -17.50 6.48 -41.95
C PHE A 803 -17.80 5.34 -42.92
N ILE A 804 -18.92 4.65 -42.70
CA ILE A 804 -19.52 3.76 -43.70
C ILE A 804 -20.41 4.61 -44.61
N ALA A 805 -20.21 4.50 -45.93
CA ALA A 805 -20.96 5.27 -46.92
C ALA A 805 -22.48 4.99 -46.82
N PRO A 806 -23.35 5.99 -46.52
CA PRO A 806 -24.77 5.74 -46.31
C PRO A 806 -25.57 5.58 -47.61
N VAL A 807 -25.02 6.07 -48.72
CA VAL A 807 -25.56 6.06 -50.09
C VAL A 807 -24.40 5.94 -51.09
N ASP A 808 -24.70 5.73 -52.37
CA ASP A 808 -23.73 5.93 -53.47
C ASP A 808 -23.51 7.43 -53.71
N PHE A 809 -22.26 7.88 -53.85
CA PHE A 809 -21.91 9.25 -54.19
C PHE A 809 -20.53 9.36 -54.86
N GLU A 810 -20.24 10.50 -55.50
CA GLU A 810 -18.89 10.86 -55.96
C GLU A 810 -18.27 11.82 -54.95
N TYR A 811 -17.07 11.53 -54.44
CA TYR A 811 -16.39 12.43 -53.49
C TYR A 811 -15.98 13.75 -54.16
N VAL A 812 -15.67 13.72 -55.47
CA VAL A 812 -15.47 14.92 -56.30
C VAL A 812 -16.46 14.86 -57.47
N PRO A 813 -17.48 15.74 -57.53
CA PRO A 813 -18.49 15.71 -58.58
C PRO A 813 -17.88 15.75 -59.99
N GLY A 814 -18.26 14.79 -60.84
CA GLY A 814 -17.77 14.67 -62.22
C GLY A 814 -16.45 13.89 -62.36
N LYS A 815 -15.97 13.23 -61.31
CA LYS A 815 -14.80 12.34 -61.34
C LYS A 815 -15.22 10.89 -61.07
N PRO A 816 -15.36 10.03 -62.10
CA PRO A 816 -15.74 8.62 -61.94
C PRO A 816 -14.80 7.83 -61.02
N GLU A 817 -13.52 8.20 -60.97
CA GLU A 817 -12.52 7.61 -60.07
C GLU A 817 -12.75 7.96 -58.59
N SER A 818 -13.60 8.94 -58.30
CA SER A 818 -13.95 9.36 -56.93
C SER A 818 -15.24 8.72 -56.40
N LYS A 819 -15.82 7.77 -57.14
CA LYS A 819 -17.10 7.13 -56.79
C LYS A 819 -16.96 6.16 -55.62
N ILE A 820 -17.80 6.37 -54.61
CA ILE A 820 -17.97 5.52 -53.43
C ILE A 820 -19.39 4.93 -53.46
N ARG A 821 -19.52 3.64 -53.11
CA ARG A 821 -20.81 2.93 -53.03
C ARG A 821 -21.28 2.79 -51.59
N LYS A 822 -22.61 2.71 -51.40
CA LYS A 822 -23.22 2.46 -50.08
C LYS A 822 -22.62 1.23 -49.40
N GLY A 823 -22.20 1.35 -48.14
CA GLY A 823 -21.61 0.26 -47.35
C GLY A 823 -20.09 0.12 -47.47
N GLU A 824 -19.43 0.92 -48.31
CA GLU A 824 -17.96 0.98 -48.34
C GLU A 824 -17.44 1.82 -47.16
N TRP A 825 -16.37 1.38 -46.50
CA TRP A 825 -15.71 2.13 -45.44
C TRP A 825 -14.78 3.18 -46.07
N VAL A 826 -15.08 4.45 -45.82
CA VAL A 826 -14.28 5.60 -46.23
C VAL A 826 -13.44 6.09 -45.07
N LEU A 827 -12.16 6.35 -45.31
CA LEU A 827 -11.23 6.94 -44.35
C LEU A 827 -10.55 8.17 -44.96
N ALA A 828 -10.44 9.24 -44.17
CA ALA A 828 -9.63 10.41 -44.47
C ALA A 828 -8.47 10.48 -43.48
N VAL A 829 -7.24 10.54 -43.98
CA VAL A 829 -6.02 10.59 -43.17
C VAL A 829 -5.26 11.88 -43.44
N LYS A 830 -5.01 12.66 -42.40
CA LYS A 830 -4.06 13.77 -42.46
C LYS A 830 -2.65 13.25 -42.22
N VAL A 831 -1.72 13.61 -43.11
CA VAL A 831 -0.29 13.37 -42.97
C VAL A 831 0.37 14.64 -42.41
N PHE A 832 1.32 14.47 -41.49
CA PHE A 832 2.10 15.55 -40.84
C PHE A 832 3.60 15.47 -41.16
N ASP A 833 4.04 14.40 -41.83
CA ASP A 833 5.41 14.22 -42.33
C ASP A 833 5.47 14.65 -43.81
N ASP A 834 6.20 15.72 -44.11
CA ASP A 834 6.34 16.27 -45.47
C ASP A 834 6.98 15.28 -46.45
N ALA A 835 7.90 14.43 -46.00
CA ALA A 835 8.57 13.44 -46.84
C ALA A 835 7.65 12.26 -47.18
N VAL A 836 6.69 11.94 -46.31
CA VAL A 836 5.58 11.02 -46.63
C VAL A 836 4.53 11.71 -47.49
N TRP A 837 4.17 12.96 -47.20
CA TRP A 837 3.19 13.71 -47.99
C TRP A 837 3.64 13.87 -49.45
N GLU A 838 4.92 14.15 -49.70
CA GLU A 838 5.46 14.21 -51.05
C GLU A 838 5.38 12.87 -51.81
N LYS A 839 5.39 11.72 -51.11
CA LYS A 839 5.14 10.40 -51.74
C LYS A 839 3.68 10.21 -52.10
N VAL A 840 2.75 10.66 -51.23
CA VAL A 840 1.31 10.69 -51.53
C VAL A 840 1.06 11.60 -52.74
N ARG A 841 1.65 12.80 -52.78
CA ARG A 841 1.51 13.76 -53.89
C ARG A 841 2.07 13.22 -55.21
N ARG A 842 3.24 12.57 -55.18
CA ARG A 842 3.85 11.87 -56.34
C ARG A 842 3.10 10.62 -56.78
N GLY A 843 2.19 10.08 -55.97
CA GLY A 843 1.45 8.85 -56.28
C GLY A 843 2.24 7.56 -56.00
N GLU A 844 3.33 7.64 -55.23
CA GLU A 844 4.08 6.47 -54.73
C GLU A 844 3.29 5.70 -53.67
N LEU A 845 2.34 6.37 -53.00
CA LEU A 845 1.34 5.77 -52.12
C LEU A 845 -0.04 5.94 -52.78
N THR A 846 -0.65 4.81 -53.18
CA THR A 846 -1.87 4.74 -54.01
C THR A 846 -3.11 4.23 -53.28
N GLY A 847 -2.96 3.74 -52.05
CA GLY A 847 -4.02 3.06 -51.33
C GLY A 847 -3.83 3.03 -49.81
N PHE A 848 -4.90 2.68 -49.10
CA PHE A 848 -4.85 2.24 -47.70
C PHE A 848 -4.78 0.73 -47.64
N SER A 849 -4.20 0.18 -46.57
CA SER A 849 -4.24 -1.26 -46.30
C SER A 849 -4.46 -1.53 -44.82
N ILE A 850 -5.28 -2.54 -44.52
CA ILE A 850 -5.51 -3.00 -43.14
C ILE A 850 -4.40 -3.96 -42.75
N GLN A 851 -3.82 -3.74 -41.56
CA GLN A 851 -3.05 -4.76 -40.85
C GLN A 851 -3.94 -5.40 -39.78
N GLY A 852 -4.14 -6.71 -39.85
CA GLY A 852 -4.95 -7.42 -38.87
C GLY A 852 -4.61 -8.90 -38.77
N TRP A 853 -5.37 -9.59 -37.93
CA TRP A 853 -5.46 -11.04 -37.93
C TRP A 853 -6.95 -11.39 -38.04
N ALA A 854 -7.31 -12.32 -38.91
CA ALA A 854 -8.69 -12.72 -39.14
C ALA A 854 -8.83 -14.23 -39.31
N ARG A 855 -10.10 -14.68 -39.38
CA ARG A 855 -10.46 -16.06 -39.67
C ARG A 855 -11.07 -16.13 -41.06
N ARG A 856 -10.39 -16.78 -42.01
CA ARG A 856 -11.00 -17.10 -43.31
C ARG A 856 -12.00 -18.24 -43.18
N GLN A 857 -13.08 -18.16 -43.93
CA GLN A 857 -14.04 -19.24 -44.13
C GLN A 857 -14.33 -19.37 -45.62
N LYS A 858 -14.27 -20.60 -46.16
CA LYS A 858 -14.73 -20.85 -47.53
C LYS A 858 -16.24 -20.69 -47.61
N LEU A 859 -16.69 -19.78 -48.47
CA LEU A 859 -18.03 -19.80 -49.03
C LEU A 859 -18.25 -21.15 -49.74
N ARG A 860 -19.49 -21.63 -49.73
CA ARG A 860 -19.91 -22.91 -50.33
C ARG A 860 -20.50 -22.73 -51.72
#